data_AF-A0A0H4PGR5-F1
#
_entry.id   AF-A0A0H4PGR5-F1
#
_cell.length_a   1.000
_cell.length_b   1.000
_cell.length_c   1.000
_cell.angle_alpha   90.00
_cell.angle_beta   90.00
_cell.angle_gamma   90.00
#
_symmetry.space_group_name_H-M   'P 1'
#
loop_
_entity.id
_entity.type
_entity.pdbx_description
1 polymer ?
#
loop_
_entity_poly.entity_id
_entity_poly.type
_entity_poly.pdbx_seq_one_letter_code
_entity_poly.pdbx_strand_id
1 'polypeptide(L)'
;MYFISTRLVLLLLAINVFNSFESKAQDQKPNIIFILTDDQRWDALGYSGNDLIHTPEMDKLAEEGTYFQNALVTTPICAASRATIFTGLYERSHAYTFQTGPIKSAYMETAYPKLLKEAGYKVGFFGKFGVNYKDLNGLFDSFESYDRNGRFSDRRGYYFKTIGADTVHLTRYTGQQALDFIDEADADQPFCLSLSFSAPHAHDSAEKQYFWQDETAPLLDGVTIPKAKISEDRYFDAQPEIVKSGFNRLRWTWRYDTPEKYQHSVKGYYRMISGIDLEIAKIRKQLKAKGMDKNTVIILMGDNGYFLGERQLAGKWLLYDNSVRVPLIVMDPRLKKQSDSKEMAANVDVPSTILDLAGVDVPSGYQGKSLVPVIKGEKLNRDTVLIEHLWDFDNIPPSEGLRTAEWKYFRYINDQSIAEMYNLAEDPMEINNLAKDPRYASKVAQFDKKLDAMTAEFSDNTTAAPINRHIEMVRKPSGKILIDKTPDFGWQVPEGLDFQSAYQILVSSSAEKSKKNIGDVWNSGKVLGGEVSDIAYMGPELTEGKAYYWKVRIWDEDNRTGRYSDSQSFQVGAPDNYISTGNIFEKEEISPKSIQKVATNTWLVDFGKAAFANLSLDYQASKNEILTVRIGEQLKEGRLNAEPQGNIRFEEIEVKVSPGQTAYTLALPKDKRNTGPAAVALPDSFPVLLPFRYAEIVGEKKPKGLTQEAYFSFFDGSQSSFSSSDTVLNQVWELCKYSMKATSYAGIYVDGDRERIPYEADAYINQLSHYAVDWEYPIARRTIEYFMENPTWPTEWQLHVALMFYEDYMYTGNTELIEKYYDELKHKTLMELAREDGLISSANASPEFMKKLGFKDPKIKMKDIVDWPPAQKDTGWKLATAEGERDGFVFTPINTVINALYFRNLEIMGEFARLLNRNDEAREYELMAIKVKKAVNEKLMDPEKGIYLDGEGAGHSSLHANMMPLAFNMVPGENVDAVVDFIKSRGMACSVYGSQYLMDGLYNAGEADYALELMTATHDRSWWNMIAIGSTVTLEAWDMKYKPNSDWNHAWGAVPGNIVARKMWGIQPKSPGAALLEIKPQLGSLTETEITVPFITGKVSASYRKVNNRLQRYVFELPANVSAELILKYNANDAISLNGKKVNTRFGSIRLSPGKNEIELQVNSF
;
A
#
# COMPACT_ATOMS: atom_id res chain seq x y z
N MET A 1 -5.70 -65.61 -65.25
CA MET A 1 -5.63 -67.01 -64.74
C MET A 1 -5.15 -66.91 -63.29
N TYR A 2 -6.04 -66.80 -62.31
CA TYR A 2 -6.80 -67.87 -61.60
C TYR A 2 -5.94 -68.77 -60.69
N PHE A 3 -6.40 -68.85 -59.43
CA PHE A 3 -5.98 -69.65 -58.27
C PHE A 3 -4.77 -69.07 -57.52
N ILE A 4 -4.80 -68.77 -56.21
CA ILE A 4 -5.38 -69.49 -55.06
C ILE A 4 -5.67 -68.47 -53.95
N SER A 5 -6.84 -68.54 -53.29
CA SER A 5 -7.00 -68.41 -51.82
C SER A 5 -8.45 -68.05 -51.47
N THR A 6 -9.25 -69.07 -51.13
CA THR A 6 -10.63 -68.87 -50.64
C THR A 6 -10.91 -69.82 -49.48
N ARG A 7 -9.97 -69.96 -48.55
CA ARG A 7 -10.18 -70.71 -47.28
C ARG A 7 -9.59 -70.08 -46.02
N LEU A 8 -8.99 -68.88 -46.07
CA LEU A 8 -8.44 -68.21 -44.88
C LEU A 8 -9.27 -67.03 -44.33
N VAL A 9 -10.36 -66.64 -45.01
CA VAL A 9 -11.18 -65.46 -44.62
C VAL A 9 -12.36 -65.83 -43.72
N LEU A 10 -12.73 -67.11 -43.62
CA LEU A 10 -13.89 -67.56 -42.83
C LEU A 10 -13.55 -68.10 -41.42
N LEU A 11 -12.27 -68.18 -41.03
CA LEU A 11 -11.85 -68.60 -39.68
C LEU A 11 -11.41 -67.44 -38.75
N LEU A 12 -11.16 -66.24 -39.31
CA LEU A 12 -10.76 -65.05 -38.52
C LEU A 12 -11.93 -64.15 -38.11
N LEU A 13 -13.14 -64.44 -38.60
CA LEU A 13 -14.37 -63.70 -38.26
C LEU A 13 -15.22 -64.36 -37.15
N ALA A 14 -14.82 -65.54 -36.64
CA ALA A 14 -15.56 -66.27 -35.61
C ALA A 14 -14.91 -66.26 -34.21
N ILE A 15 -13.71 -65.68 -34.04
CA ILE A 15 -13.05 -65.58 -32.72
C ILE A 15 -13.14 -64.15 -32.12
N ASN A 16 -13.65 -63.16 -32.87
CA ASN A 16 -13.83 -61.79 -32.39
C ASN A 16 -15.23 -61.46 -31.84
N VAL A 17 -16.08 -62.46 -31.58
CA VAL A 17 -17.46 -62.22 -31.06
C VAL A 17 -17.65 -62.69 -29.62
N PHE A 18 -16.61 -63.18 -28.93
CA PHE A 18 -16.75 -63.65 -27.53
C PHE A 18 -15.81 -63.01 -26.50
N ASN A 19 -15.11 -61.92 -26.82
CA ASN A 19 -14.29 -61.19 -25.84
C ASN A 19 -14.62 -59.69 -25.69
N SER A 20 -15.77 -59.23 -26.18
CA SER A 20 -16.17 -57.81 -26.14
C SER A 20 -17.01 -57.40 -24.92
N PHE A 21 -17.07 -58.21 -23.85
CA PHE A 21 -17.88 -57.91 -22.66
C PHE A 21 -17.10 -57.61 -21.36
N GLU A 22 -15.77 -57.56 -21.37
CA GLU A 22 -14.99 -57.38 -20.13
C GLU A 22 -13.96 -56.22 -20.11
N SER A 23 -14.13 -55.16 -20.91
CA SER A 23 -13.24 -53.97 -20.79
C SER A 23 -13.90 -52.59 -20.93
N LYS A 24 -15.17 -52.42 -20.54
CA LYS A 24 -15.75 -51.06 -20.40
C LYS A 24 -15.59 -50.42 -19.02
N ALA A 25 -15.16 -51.18 -18.01
CA ALA A 25 -15.10 -50.71 -16.63
C ALA A 25 -13.85 -49.87 -16.29
N GLN A 26 -12.83 -49.82 -17.17
CA GLN A 26 -11.56 -49.17 -16.86
C GLN A 26 -11.46 -47.70 -17.35
N ASP A 27 -12.46 -47.22 -18.11
CA ASP A 27 -12.46 -45.89 -18.77
C ASP A 27 -13.62 -44.96 -18.33
N GLN A 28 -14.44 -45.33 -17.34
CA GLN A 28 -15.53 -44.46 -16.86
C GLN A 28 -15.10 -43.59 -15.69
N LYS A 29 -15.30 -42.27 -15.84
CA LYS A 29 -15.21 -41.28 -14.74
C LYS A 29 -16.14 -41.69 -13.58
N PRO A 30 -15.69 -41.63 -12.31
CA PRO A 30 -16.52 -42.04 -11.17
C PRO A 30 -17.60 -41.01 -10.85
N ASN A 31 -18.68 -41.47 -10.22
CA ASN A 31 -19.52 -40.59 -9.43
C ASN A 31 -18.81 -40.30 -8.10
N ILE A 32 -18.95 -39.08 -7.58
CA ILE A 32 -18.31 -38.67 -6.33
C ILE A 32 -19.38 -38.15 -5.37
N ILE A 33 -19.47 -38.72 -4.17
CA ILE A 33 -20.26 -38.17 -3.08
C ILE A 33 -19.31 -37.68 -2.01
N PHE A 34 -19.38 -36.38 -1.70
CA PHE A 34 -18.62 -35.78 -0.61
C PHE A 34 -19.55 -35.46 0.55
N ILE A 35 -19.32 -36.10 1.70
CA ILE A 35 -20.10 -35.95 2.92
C ILE A 35 -19.28 -35.18 3.94
N LEU A 36 -19.80 -34.03 4.34
CA LEU A 36 -19.19 -33.16 5.34
C LEU A 36 -20.12 -33.00 6.54
N THR A 37 -19.65 -33.31 7.74
CA THR A 37 -20.39 -33.14 9.00
C THR A 37 -19.85 -31.94 9.78
N ASP A 38 -20.71 -31.26 10.54
CA ASP A 38 -20.31 -30.08 11.34
C ASP A 38 -19.92 -30.49 12.76
N ASP A 39 -18.76 -30.08 13.27
CA ASP A 39 -18.29 -30.42 14.63
C ASP A 39 -17.95 -31.90 14.91
N GLN A 40 -17.76 -32.75 13.89
CA GLN A 40 -17.38 -34.16 14.13
C GLN A 40 -15.88 -34.35 14.38
N ARG A 41 -15.50 -34.60 15.63
CA ARG A 41 -14.13 -35.02 16.01
C ARG A 41 -13.78 -36.44 15.59
N TRP A 42 -12.49 -36.70 15.38
CA TRP A 42 -11.94 -37.98 14.86
C TRP A 42 -12.35 -39.24 15.61
N ASP A 43 -12.51 -39.18 16.94
CA ASP A 43 -12.89 -40.33 17.77
C ASP A 43 -14.42 -40.46 17.94
N ALA A 44 -15.23 -39.60 17.32
CA ALA A 44 -16.68 -39.76 17.23
C ALA A 44 -17.07 -40.66 16.04
N LEU A 45 -16.42 -41.83 15.97
CA LEU A 45 -16.57 -42.87 14.94
C LEU A 45 -16.32 -44.25 15.59
N GLY A 46 -17.21 -45.23 15.37
CA GLY A 46 -17.10 -46.58 15.94
C GLY A 46 -15.79 -47.27 15.53
N TYR A 47 -15.43 -47.21 14.25
CA TYR A 47 -14.20 -47.76 13.68
C TYR A 47 -12.92 -47.21 14.33
N SER A 48 -12.99 -46.02 14.92
CA SER A 48 -11.87 -45.41 15.66
C SER A 48 -11.69 -45.95 17.09
N GLY A 49 -12.55 -46.88 17.53
CA GLY A 49 -12.53 -47.51 18.85
C GLY A 49 -13.42 -46.84 19.90
N ASN A 50 -14.46 -46.11 19.49
CA ASN A 50 -15.41 -45.49 20.41
C ASN A 50 -16.68 -46.36 20.56
N ASP A 51 -16.78 -47.08 21.68
CA ASP A 51 -17.89 -48.00 21.95
C ASP A 51 -19.23 -47.30 22.31
N LEU A 52 -19.22 -45.98 22.50
CA LEU A 52 -20.41 -45.19 22.85
C LEU A 52 -21.14 -44.61 21.64
N ILE A 53 -20.46 -44.48 20.50
CA ILE A 53 -21.07 -43.96 19.28
C ILE A 53 -21.60 -45.13 18.44
N HIS A 54 -22.72 -44.90 17.74
CA HIS A 54 -23.31 -45.89 16.84
C HIS A 54 -23.23 -45.39 15.39
N THR A 55 -22.22 -45.84 14.64
CA THR A 55 -21.97 -45.43 13.23
C THR A 55 -21.69 -46.64 12.31
N PRO A 56 -22.55 -47.67 12.31
CA PRO A 56 -22.27 -48.90 11.57
C PRO A 56 -22.05 -48.71 10.07
N GLU A 57 -22.58 -47.65 9.45
CA GLU A 57 -22.39 -47.41 8.02
C GLU A 57 -21.09 -46.65 7.72
N MET A 58 -20.74 -45.64 8.52
CA MET A 58 -19.41 -45.00 8.43
C MET A 58 -18.30 -46.00 8.74
N ASP A 59 -18.52 -46.91 9.68
CA ASP A 59 -17.57 -47.97 10.02
C ASP A 59 -17.32 -48.90 8.81
N LYS A 60 -18.38 -49.30 8.09
CA LYS A 60 -18.24 -50.05 6.83
C LYS A 60 -17.50 -49.27 5.75
N LEU A 61 -17.71 -47.94 5.64
CA LEU A 61 -16.96 -47.13 4.68
C LEU A 61 -15.45 -47.17 4.99
N ALA A 62 -15.07 -47.20 6.27
CA ALA A 62 -13.68 -47.35 6.68
C ALA A 62 -13.14 -48.78 6.46
N GLU A 63 -13.95 -49.82 6.73
CA GLU A 63 -13.61 -51.23 6.48
C GLU A 63 -13.47 -51.58 5.00
N GLU A 64 -14.17 -50.86 4.11
CA GLU A 64 -14.13 -51.08 2.66
C GLU A 64 -13.17 -50.13 1.93
N GLY A 65 -12.76 -49.03 2.58
CA GLY A 65 -12.01 -47.93 1.99
C GLY A 65 -10.67 -47.63 2.67
N THR A 66 -10.20 -46.40 2.49
CA THR A 66 -9.01 -45.88 3.19
C THR A 66 -9.42 -44.95 4.32
N TYR A 67 -9.07 -45.32 5.56
CA TYR A 67 -9.24 -44.49 6.75
C TYR A 67 -7.95 -43.75 7.08
N PHE A 68 -8.02 -42.43 7.27
CA PHE A 68 -6.86 -41.60 7.60
C PHE A 68 -6.79 -41.33 9.09
N GLN A 69 -5.84 -41.97 9.78
CA GLN A 69 -5.67 -41.86 11.23
C GLN A 69 -5.24 -40.43 11.65
N ASN A 70 -4.48 -39.74 10.79
CA ASN A 70 -3.95 -38.40 11.04
C ASN A 70 -4.63 -37.33 10.17
N ALA A 71 -5.96 -37.39 10.09
CA ALA A 71 -6.75 -36.40 9.36
C ALA A 71 -6.99 -35.13 10.18
N LEU A 72 -6.74 -33.98 9.55
CA LEU A 72 -6.77 -32.65 10.16
C LEU A 72 -7.68 -31.70 9.37
N VAL A 73 -8.13 -30.66 10.04
CA VAL A 73 -8.53 -29.41 9.39
C VAL A 73 -7.40 -28.41 9.57
N THR A 74 -7.10 -27.65 8.52
CA THR A 74 -6.13 -26.55 8.60
C THR A 74 -6.66 -25.41 9.46
N THR A 75 -7.98 -25.31 9.64
CA THR A 75 -8.62 -24.34 10.53
C THR A 75 -9.84 -24.92 11.25
N PRO A 76 -9.93 -24.81 12.59
CA PRO A 76 -11.02 -25.40 13.37
C PRO A 76 -12.24 -24.47 13.48
N ILE A 77 -12.66 -23.89 12.36
CA ILE A 77 -13.83 -23.03 12.26
C ILE A 77 -14.62 -23.36 10.99
N CYS A 78 -15.91 -23.65 11.12
CA CYS A 78 -16.67 -24.23 10.00
C CYS A 78 -16.75 -23.32 8.76
N ALA A 79 -16.84 -21.99 8.92
CA ALA A 79 -16.88 -21.06 7.78
C ALA A 79 -15.56 -21.06 6.98
N ALA A 80 -14.41 -20.90 7.65
CA ALA A 80 -13.12 -20.90 6.98
C ALA A 80 -12.73 -22.30 6.49
N SER A 81 -13.01 -23.37 7.24
CA SER A 81 -12.74 -24.75 6.82
C SER A 81 -13.52 -25.11 5.55
N ARG A 82 -14.78 -24.68 5.44
CA ARG A 82 -15.57 -24.86 4.22
C ARG A 82 -15.03 -24.04 3.06
N ALA A 83 -14.59 -22.80 3.29
CA ALA A 83 -13.91 -22.01 2.27
C ALA A 83 -12.61 -22.69 1.79
N THR A 84 -11.81 -23.26 2.69
CA THR A 84 -10.64 -24.10 2.34
C THR A 84 -11.03 -25.29 1.46
N ILE A 85 -12.13 -25.98 1.79
CA ILE A 85 -12.64 -27.11 1.00
C ILE A 85 -13.21 -26.67 -0.36
N PHE A 86 -13.76 -25.46 -0.51
CA PHE A 86 -14.21 -25.04 -1.83
C PHE A 86 -13.03 -24.61 -2.72
N THR A 87 -12.08 -23.87 -2.14
CA THR A 87 -11.03 -23.15 -2.88
C THR A 87 -9.72 -23.92 -3.01
N GLY A 88 -9.47 -24.92 -2.17
CA GLY A 88 -8.16 -25.58 -2.07
C GLY A 88 -7.08 -24.70 -1.43
N LEU A 89 -7.46 -23.62 -0.73
CA LEU A 89 -6.56 -22.63 -0.12
C LEU A 89 -6.65 -22.61 1.42
N TYR A 90 -5.57 -22.26 2.10
CA TYR A 90 -5.54 -22.02 3.55
C TYR A 90 -6.33 -20.77 3.95
N GLU A 91 -6.70 -20.66 5.24
CA GLU A 91 -7.49 -19.54 5.75
C GLU A 91 -6.79 -18.21 5.50
N ARG A 92 -5.48 -18.15 5.71
CA ARG A 92 -4.66 -16.95 5.48
C ARG A 92 -4.58 -16.49 4.02
N SER A 93 -4.80 -17.39 3.05
CA SER A 93 -4.77 -17.03 1.63
C SER A 93 -6.10 -16.46 1.21
N HIS A 94 -7.20 -17.14 1.54
CA HIS A 94 -8.53 -16.71 1.12
C HIS A 94 -9.13 -15.62 2.02
N ALA A 95 -8.60 -15.45 3.24
CA ALA A 95 -8.93 -14.41 4.21
C ALA A 95 -10.43 -14.29 4.55
N TYR A 96 -11.17 -15.40 4.42
CA TYR A 96 -12.60 -15.50 4.70
C TYR A 96 -12.83 -16.22 6.03
N THR A 97 -13.60 -15.58 6.92
CA THR A 97 -14.04 -16.16 8.20
C THR A 97 -15.33 -15.48 8.67
N PHE A 98 -15.74 -15.65 9.92
CA PHE A 98 -16.91 -14.93 10.44
C PHE A 98 -16.66 -13.41 10.47
N GLN A 99 -17.74 -12.64 10.33
CA GLN A 99 -17.73 -11.16 10.34
C GLN A 99 -16.92 -10.50 9.21
N THR A 100 -16.40 -11.27 8.24
CA THR A 100 -15.86 -10.72 7.00
C THR A 100 -16.96 -10.55 5.95
N GLY A 101 -16.69 -9.75 4.92
CA GLY A 101 -17.49 -9.67 3.71
C GLY A 101 -17.52 -11.00 2.92
N PRO A 102 -18.15 -11.02 1.74
CA PRO A 102 -18.16 -12.20 0.87
C PRO A 102 -16.75 -12.73 0.60
N ILE A 103 -16.62 -14.04 0.38
CA ILE A 103 -15.36 -14.58 -0.12
C ILE A 103 -15.03 -13.95 -1.48
N LYS A 104 -13.75 -13.66 -1.72
CA LYS A 104 -13.33 -13.02 -2.98
C LYS A 104 -13.68 -13.94 -4.14
N SER A 105 -14.35 -13.36 -5.15
CA SER A 105 -14.85 -14.14 -6.29
C SER A 105 -13.72 -14.83 -7.05
N ALA A 106 -12.53 -14.19 -7.13
CA ALA A 106 -11.35 -14.77 -7.75
C ALA A 106 -10.95 -16.16 -7.20
N TYR A 107 -11.17 -16.43 -5.91
CA TYR A 107 -10.90 -17.75 -5.33
C TYR A 107 -12.01 -18.77 -5.61
N MET A 108 -13.23 -18.31 -5.88
CA MET A 108 -14.36 -19.19 -6.22
C MET A 108 -14.40 -19.56 -7.71
N GLU A 109 -13.72 -18.78 -8.57
CA GLU A 109 -13.57 -19.10 -10.00
C GLU A 109 -12.83 -20.43 -10.22
N THR A 110 -11.95 -20.83 -9.30
CA THR A 110 -11.23 -22.10 -9.34
C THR A 110 -11.75 -23.10 -8.32
N ALA A 111 -12.94 -22.89 -7.75
CA ALA A 111 -13.50 -23.83 -6.77
C ALA A 111 -13.82 -25.18 -7.42
N TYR A 112 -13.56 -26.29 -6.71
CA TYR A 112 -13.76 -27.64 -7.28
C TYR A 112 -15.15 -27.89 -7.89
N PRO A 113 -16.29 -27.43 -7.34
CA PRO A 113 -17.59 -27.71 -7.96
C PRO A 113 -17.74 -27.02 -9.32
N LYS A 114 -17.18 -25.81 -9.46
CA LYS A 114 -17.18 -25.09 -10.74
C LYS A 114 -16.35 -25.83 -11.80
N LEU A 115 -15.13 -26.23 -11.43
CA LEU A 115 -14.24 -26.96 -12.32
C LEU A 115 -14.82 -28.32 -12.75
N LEU A 116 -15.52 -29.02 -11.86
CA LEU A 116 -16.22 -30.26 -12.20
C LEU A 116 -17.38 -30.03 -13.18
N LYS A 117 -18.18 -28.98 -12.94
CA LYS A 117 -19.29 -28.60 -13.81
C LYS A 117 -18.79 -28.27 -15.22
N GLU A 118 -17.69 -27.50 -15.32
CA GLU A 118 -17.02 -27.21 -16.59
C GLU A 118 -16.45 -28.49 -17.26
N ALA A 119 -16.04 -29.48 -16.47
CA ALA A 119 -15.59 -30.79 -16.95
C ALA A 119 -16.72 -31.77 -17.31
N GLY A 120 -17.99 -31.34 -17.26
CA GLY A 120 -19.17 -32.08 -17.70
C GLY A 120 -19.85 -32.92 -16.62
N TYR A 121 -19.48 -32.78 -15.35
CA TYR A 121 -20.18 -33.42 -14.24
C TYR A 121 -21.52 -32.74 -13.98
N LYS A 122 -22.54 -33.51 -13.58
CA LYS A 122 -23.72 -32.95 -12.90
C LYS A 122 -23.34 -32.68 -11.44
N VAL A 123 -23.39 -31.42 -10.99
CA VAL A 123 -22.90 -31.05 -9.66
C VAL A 123 -24.06 -30.65 -8.73
N GLY A 124 -24.23 -31.42 -7.64
CA GLY A 124 -25.27 -31.23 -6.63
C GLY A 124 -24.70 -30.73 -5.29
N PHE A 125 -25.43 -29.84 -4.59
CA PHE A 125 -25.08 -29.40 -3.23
C PHE A 125 -26.30 -29.26 -2.32
N PHE A 126 -26.31 -29.94 -1.17
CA PHE A 126 -27.39 -29.82 -0.21
C PHE A 126 -26.89 -29.67 1.23
N GLY A 127 -27.47 -28.72 1.96
CA GLY A 127 -27.19 -28.46 3.36
C GLY A 127 -26.40 -27.17 3.60
N LYS A 128 -25.54 -27.18 4.62
CA LYS A 128 -24.84 -25.98 5.10
C LYS A 128 -23.72 -25.57 4.14
N PHE A 129 -23.94 -24.52 3.36
CA PHE A 129 -22.86 -23.98 2.51
C PHE A 129 -21.77 -23.28 3.34
N GLY A 130 -22.15 -22.50 4.35
CA GLY A 130 -21.21 -21.91 5.33
C GLY A 130 -20.28 -20.81 4.79
N VAL A 131 -20.35 -20.51 3.49
CA VAL A 131 -19.56 -19.47 2.82
C VAL A 131 -20.50 -18.42 2.21
N ASN A 132 -20.19 -17.13 2.33
CA ASN A 132 -20.95 -16.07 1.69
C ASN A 132 -20.43 -15.84 0.27
N TYR A 133 -21.15 -16.37 -0.73
CA TYR A 133 -20.85 -16.20 -2.15
C TYR A 133 -22.16 -16.09 -2.95
N LYS A 134 -22.21 -15.15 -3.91
CA LYS A 134 -23.47 -14.79 -4.60
C LYS A 134 -23.82 -15.73 -5.75
N ASP A 135 -22.85 -16.24 -6.50
CA ASP A 135 -23.09 -17.00 -7.73
C ASP A 135 -23.09 -18.52 -7.51
N LEU A 136 -24.07 -19.03 -6.75
CA LEU A 136 -24.20 -20.47 -6.55
C LEU A 136 -24.59 -21.23 -7.83
N ASN A 137 -25.27 -20.57 -8.78
CA ASN A 137 -25.61 -21.16 -10.08
C ASN A 137 -24.37 -21.45 -10.92
N GLY A 138 -23.33 -20.61 -10.80
CA GLY A 138 -22.03 -20.87 -11.40
C GLY A 138 -21.31 -22.10 -10.82
N LEU A 139 -21.63 -22.51 -9.59
CA LEU A 139 -20.99 -23.65 -8.91
C LEU A 139 -21.76 -24.97 -9.08
N PHE A 140 -23.09 -24.94 -9.07
CA PHE A 140 -23.93 -26.13 -8.93
C PHE A 140 -25.04 -26.17 -9.99
N ASP A 141 -25.48 -27.37 -10.38
CA ASP A 141 -26.64 -27.60 -11.24
C ASP A 141 -27.93 -27.80 -10.44
N SER A 142 -27.81 -28.38 -9.25
CA SER A 142 -28.94 -28.58 -8.33
C SER A 142 -28.46 -28.31 -6.92
N PHE A 143 -29.07 -27.33 -6.25
CA PHE A 143 -28.63 -26.99 -4.91
C PHE A 143 -29.73 -26.45 -4.03
N GLU A 144 -29.58 -26.68 -2.73
CA GLU A 144 -30.31 -25.96 -1.71
C GLU A 144 -29.41 -25.72 -0.50
N SER A 145 -29.15 -24.45 -0.20
CA SER A 145 -28.33 -24.05 0.95
C SER A 145 -29.23 -23.74 2.16
N TYR A 146 -28.97 -24.41 3.27
CA TYR A 146 -29.66 -24.19 4.54
C TYR A 146 -28.78 -24.58 5.72
N ASP A 147 -28.97 -23.91 6.86
CA ASP A 147 -28.36 -24.28 8.14
C ASP A 147 -29.45 -24.26 9.22
N ARG A 148 -29.09 -24.60 10.46
CA ARG A 148 -29.94 -24.40 11.62
C ARG A 148 -30.54 -22.99 11.64
N ASN A 149 -31.81 -22.92 12.01
CA ASN A 149 -32.52 -21.66 12.10
C ASN A 149 -32.33 -21.00 13.47
N GLY A 150 -31.38 -20.07 13.54
CA GLY A 150 -31.07 -19.27 14.74
C GLY A 150 -32.20 -18.41 15.29
N ARG A 151 -33.30 -18.22 14.55
CA ARG A 151 -34.46 -17.44 15.01
C ARG A 151 -35.28 -18.16 16.08
N PHE A 152 -35.16 -19.49 16.17
CA PHE A 152 -35.86 -20.28 17.16
C PHE A 152 -34.89 -20.75 18.25
N SER A 153 -35.17 -20.46 19.52
CA SER A 153 -34.36 -20.90 20.67
C SER A 153 -34.75 -22.30 21.19
N ASP A 154 -35.29 -23.16 20.33
CA ASP A 154 -35.74 -24.51 20.68
C ASP A 154 -35.54 -25.51 19.51
N ARG A 155 -36.18 -26.68 19.59
CA ARG A 155 -36.07 -27.76 18.58
C ARG A 155 -36.39 -27.30 17.15
N ARG A 156 -37.20 -26.26 16.97
CA ARG A 156 -37.54 -25.71 15.63
C ARG A 156 -36.30 -25.23 14.86
N GLY A 157 -35.18 -24.97 15.55
CA GLY A 157 -33.90 -24.69 14.91
C GLY A 157 -33.41 -25.81 13.97
N TYR A 158 -33.76 -27.08 14.27
CA TYR A 158 -33.45 -28.26 13.44
C TYR A 158 -34.68 -28.87 12.74
N TYR A 159 -35.89 -28.46 13.12
CA TYR A 159 -37.17 -28.99 12.63
C TYR A 159 -38.00 -27.88 11.97
N PHE A 160 -37.60 -27.46 10.77
CA PHE A 160 -38.33 -26.44 9.99
C PHE A 160 -38.45 -26.73 8.49
N LYS A 161 -37.85 -27.82 8.02
CA LYS A 161 -37.98 -28.30 6.64
C LYS A 161 -38.98 -29.44 6.59
N THR A 162 -39.65 -29.60 5.46
CA THR A 162 -40.72 -30.60 5.29
C THR A 162 -40.41 -31.59 4.18
N ILE A 163 -40.73 -32.86 4.40
CA ILE A 163 -40.84 -33.88 3.35
C ILE A 163 -42.32 -34.23 3.21
N GLY A 164 -42.95 -33.81 2.11
CA GLY A 164 -44.40 -33.81 2.00
C GLY A 164 -45.03 -32.92 3.08
N ALA A 165 -45.87 -33.49 3.95
CA ALA A 165 -46.48 -32.79 5.08
C ALA A 165 -45.73 -32.95 6.41
N ASP A 166 -44.66 -33.76 6.46
CA ASP A 166 -43.92 -34.09 7.68
C ASP A 166 -42.79 -33.08 7.91
N THR A 167 -42.76 -32.40 9.06
CA THR A 167 -41.64 -31.51 9.44
C THR A 167 -40.53 -32.35 10.06
N VAL A 168 -39.41 -32.46 9.35
CA VAL A 168 -38.34 -33.40 9.70
C VAL A 168 -37.10 -32.68 10.23
N HIS A 169 -36.24 -33.44 10.90
CA HIS A 169 -34.90 -32.99 11.27
C HIS A 169 -34.08 -32.66 10.01
N LEU A 170 -33.24 -31.61 10.06
CA LEU A 170 -32.41 -31.21 8.91
C LEU A 170 -31.56 -32.35 8.34
N THR A 171 -31.00 -33.22 9.18
CA THR A 171 -30.26 -34.41 8.73
C THR A 171 -31.08 -35.31 7.81
N ARG A 172 -32.33 -35.62 8.19
CA ARG A 172 -33.25 -36.42 7.37
C ARG A 172 -33.62 -35.69 6.09
N TYR A 173 -33.78 -34.37 6.14
CA TYR A 173 -34.03 -33.56 4.95
C TYR A 173 -32.85 -33.60 3.97
N THR A 174 -31.61 -33.42 4.44
CA THR A 174 -30.39 -33.54 3.61
C THR A 174 -30.24 -34.95 3.03
N GLY A 175 -30.52 -35.98 3.82
CA GLY A 175 -30.58 -37.36 3.33
C GLY A 175 -31.60 -37.53 2.20
N GLN A 176 -32.81 -36.99 2.35
CA GLN A 176 -33.84 -37.04 1.31
C GLN A 176 -33.40 -36.31 0.03
N GLN A 177 -32.82 -35.12 0.12
CA GLN A 177 -32.30 -34.39 -1.05
C GLN A 177 -31.25 -35.21 -1.82
N ALA A 178 -30.40 -35.96 -1.10
CA ALA A 178 -29.44 -36.87 -1.72
C ALA A 178 -30.13 -38.01 -2.48
N LEU A 179 -31.17 -38.61 -1.88
CA LEU A 179 -31.94 -39.68 -2.51
C LEU A 179 -32.63 -39.19 -3.78
N ASP A 180 -33.25 -38.00 -3.73
CA ASP A 180 -33.93 -37.38 -4.86
C ASP A 180 -32.93 -37.07 -6.00
N PHE A 181 -31.77 -36.48 -5.68
CA PHE A 181 -30.72 -36.21 -6.68
C PHE A 181 -30.20 -37.48 -7.36
N ILE A 182 -29.98 -38.56 -6.58
CA ILE A 182 -29.55 -39.87 -7.13
C ILE A 182 -30.65 -40.50 -7.96
N ASP A 183 -31.92 -40.30 -7.60
CA ASP A 183 -33.05 -40.83 -8.37
C ASP A 183 -33.13 -40.24 -9.78
N GLU A 184 -32.83 -38.93 -9.88
CA GLU A 184 -32.78 -38.13 -11.11
C GLU A 184 -31.42 -38.16 -11.83
N ALA A 185 -30.42 -38.86 -11.31
CA ALA A 185 -29.11 -38.95 -11.95
C ALA A 185 -29.15 -39.88 -13.18
N ASP A 186 -28.56 -39.42 -14.28
CA ASP A 186 -28.35 -40.25 -15.46
C ASP A 186 -27.18 -41.23 -15.22
N ALA A 187 -27.31 -42.48 -15.66
CA ALA A 187 -26.26 -43.47 -15.51
C ALA A 187 -25.04 -43.21 -16.43
N ASP A 188 -25.24 -42.49 -17.54
CA ASP A 188 -24.19 -42.20 -18.52
C ASP A 188 -23.44 -40.87 -18.26
N GLN A 189 -23.96 -40.03 -17.35
CA GLN A 189 -23.32 -38.77 -16.95
C GLN A 189 -22.74 -38.88 -15.53
N PRO A 190 -21.43 -38.64 -15.32
CA PRO A 190 -20.88 -38.66 -13.98
C PRO A 190 -21.39 -37.48 -13.16
N PHE A 191 -21.60 -37.68 -11.85
CA PHE A 191 -22.04 -36.62 -10.94
C PHE A 191 -21.10 -36.43 -9.75
N CYS A 192 -21.12 -35.21 -9.20
CA CYS A 192 -20.53 -34.90 -7.91
C CYS A 192 -21.61 -34.35 -6.98
N LEU A 193 -21.86 -35.03 -5.86
CA LEU A 193 -22.89 -34.65 -4.89
C LEU A 193 -22.23 -34.33 -3.55
N SER A 194 -22.29 -33.07 -3.16
CA SER A 194 -21.78 -32.59 -1.88
C SER A 194 -22.91 -32.43 -0.86
N LEU A 195 -22.83 -33.18 0.23
CA LEU A 195 -23.79 -33.20 1.34
C LEU A 195 -23.14 -32.62 2.57
N SER A 196 -23.66 -31.48 3.03
CA SER A 196 -23.11 -30.74 4.16
C SER A 196 -24.09 -30.69 5.32
N PHE A 197 -23.94 -31.62 6.25
CA PHE A 197 -24.84 -31.74 7.40
C PHE A 197 -24.55 -30.65 8.44
N SER A 198 -25.58 -29.94 8.91
CA SER A 198 -25.48 -29.03 10.07
C SER A 198 -25.27 -29.78 11.39
N ALA A 199 -25.63 -31.06 11.44
CA ALA A 199 -25.40 -31.93 12.58
C ALA A 199 -23.93 -32.43 12.58
N PRO A 200 -23.36 -32.73 13.76
CA PRO A 200 -23.92 -32.59 15.12
C PRO A 200 -23.87 -31.20 15.80
N HIS A 201 -23.62 -30.09 15.09
CA HIS A 201 -23.38 -28.79 15.75
C HIS A 201 -24.47 -28.39 16.78
N ALA A 202 -24.03 -27.93 17.95
CA ALA A 202 -24.93 -27.45 19.02
C ALA A 202 -25.75 -26.22 18.60
N HIS A 203 -27.02 -26.16 18.99
CA HIS A 203 -27.87 -25.00 18.80
C HIS A 203 -27.75 -24.01 19.97
N ASP A 204 -26.67 -23.22 19.94
CA ASP A 204 -26.23 -22.35 21.05
C ASP A 204 -27.32 -21.46 21.67
N SER A 205 -28.26 -20.98 20.87
CA SER A 205 -29.36 -20.13 21.35
C SER A 205 -30.43 -20.88 22.16
N ALA A 206 -30.42 -22.22 22.16
CA ALA A 206 -31.42 -23.05 22.82
C ALA A 206 -30.87 -23.68 24.10
N GLU A 207 -31.66 -23.66 25.17
CA GLU A 207 -31.28 -24.24 26.47
C GLU A 207 -30.84 -25.71 26.35
N LYS A 208 -31.55 -26.52 25.56
CA LYS A 208 -31.25 -27.94 25.35
C LYS A 208 -30.07 -28.21 24.41
N GLN A 209 -29.64 -27.22 23.62
CA GLN A 209 -28.52 -27.25 22.66
C GLN A 209 -28.62 -28.31 21.56
N TYR A 210 -28.74 -29.60 21.87
CA TYR A 210 -28.77 -30.71 20.92
C TYR A 210 -30.18 -31.24 20.72
N PHE A 211 -30.53 -31.49 19.46
CA PHE A 211 -31.81 -32.02 19.03
C PHE A 211 -31.54 -33.13 18.01
N TRP A 212 -31.94 -34.36 18.31
CA TRP A 212 -31.70 -35.54 17.47
C TRP A 212 -33.00 -36.03 16.84
N GLN A 213 -32.88 -37.04 15.96
CA GLN A 213 -34.00 -37.71 15.29
C GLN A 213 -34.68 -38.72 16.22
N ASP A 214 -35.98 -38.94 16.09
CA ASP A 214 -36.72 -39.87 16.94
C ASP A 214 -36.17 -41.31 16.82
N GLU A 215 -35.70 -41.68 15.63
CA GLU A 215 -35.09 -42.98 15.32
C GLU A 215 -33.79 -43.24 16.11
N THR A 216 -33.05 -42.19 16.46
CA THR A 216 -31.82 -42.30 17.26
C THR A 216 -32.02 -42.02 18.74
N ALA A 217 -33.22 -41.59 19.14
CA ALA A 217 -33.53 -41.26 20.53
C ALA A 217 -33.29 -42.42 21.52
N PRO A 218 -33.58 -43.70 21.20
CA PRO A 218 -33.32 -44.81 22.12
C PRO A 218 -31.84 -45.15 22.33
N LEU A 219 -30.95 -44.69 21.46
CA LEU A 219 -29.50 -44.98 21.58
C LEU A 219 -28.97 -44.38 22.88
N LEU A 220 -28.16 -45.10 23.64
CA LEU A 220 -27.59 -44.65 24.93
C LEU A 220 -28.61 -44.47 26.08
N ASP A 221 -29.82 -44.98 25.94
CA ASP A 221 -30.74 -45.10 27.07
C ASP A 221 -30.17 -46.09 28.11
N GLY A 222 -30.22 -45.71 29.39
CA GLY A 222 -29.63 -46.51 30.49
C GLY A 222 -28.10 -46.54 30.52
N VAL A 223 -27.40 -45.98 29.52
CA VAL A 223 -25.94 -45.86 29.49
C VAL A 223 -25.51 -44.58 30.18
N THR A 224 -24.57 -44.66 31.13
CA THR A 224 -23.94 -43.49 31.74
C THR A 224 -22.67 -43.14 30.97
N ILE A 225 -22.61 -41.93 30.41
CA ILE A 225 -21.41 -41.45 29.70
C ILE A 225 -20.29 -41.22 30.74
N PRO A 226 -19.09 -41.79 30.55
CA PRO A 226 -17.96 -41.52 31.43
C PRO A 226 -17.58 -40.04 31.37
N LYS A 227 -17.03 -39.49 32.46
CA LYS A 227 -16.52 -38.12 32.45
C LYS A 227 -15.50 -37.95 31.32
N ALA A 228 -15.46 -36.76 30.74
CA ALA A 228 -14.45 -36.42 29.75
C ALA A 228 -13.06 -36.66 30.34
N LYS A 229 -12.16 -37.20 29.53
CA LYS A 229 -10.77 -37.35 29.94
C LYS A 229 -10.20 -35.97 30.30
N ILE A 230 -9.28 -35.89 31.26
CA ILE A 230 -8.61 -34.65 31.70
C ILE A 230 -9.57 -33.48 31.99
N SER A 231 -10.66 -33.78 32.71
CA SER A 231 -11.71 -32.81 33.06
C SER A 231 -11.52 -32.17 34.44
N GLU A 232 -10.53 -32.61 35.22
CA GLU A 232 -10.21 -32.04 36.54
C GLU A 232 -9.69 -30.61 36.45
N ASP A 233 -9.93 -29.81 37.51
CA ASP A 233 -9.57 -28.38 37.59
C ASP A 233 -8.11 -28.11 37.22
N ARG A 234 -7.18 -28.95 37.69
CA ARG A 234 -5.74 -28.81 37.42
C ARG A 234 -5.38 -28.72 35.93
N TYR A 235 -6.19 -29.32 35.04
CA TYR A 235 -5.95 -29.26 33.60
C TYR A 235 -6.43 -27.94 33.00
N PHE A 236 -7.54 -27.42 33.50
CA PHE A 236 -8.04 -26.07 33.15
C PHE A 236 -7.09 -24.99 33.70
N ASP A 237 -6.65 -25.12 34.95
CA ASP A 237 -5.77 -24.14 35.61
C ASP A 237 -4.38 -24.05 34.96
N ALA A 238 -3.95 -25.13 34.29
CA ALA A 238 -2.71 -25.16 33.52
C ALA A 238 -2.78 -24.44 32.17
N GLN A 239 -3.98 -24.06 31.70
CA GLN A 239 -4.16 -23.38 30.42
C GLN A 239 -3.69 -21.91 30.51
N PRO A 240 -3.22 -21.31 29.39
CA PRO A 240 -2.94 -19.88 29.32
C PRO A 240 -4.16 -19.03 29.73
N GLU A 241 -3.93 -17.86 30.31
CA GLU A 241 -5.03 -16.98 30.77
C GLU A 241 -6.01 -16.63 29.66
N ILE A 242 -5.51 -16.37 28.45
CA ILE A 242 -6.31 -16.07 27.26
C ILE A 242 -7.24 -17.21 26.82
N VAL A 243 -6.92 -18.46 27.20
CA VAL A 243 -7.78 -19.63 26.98
C VAL A 243 -8.78 -19.79 28.12
N LYS A 244 -8.33 -19.58 29.37
CA LYS A 244 -9.20 -19.70 30.56
C LYS A 244 -10.34 -18.67 30.56
N SER A 245 -10.06 -17.44 30.12
CA SER A 245 -11.05 -16.38 29.93
C SER A 245 -11.84 -16.51 28.62
N GLY A 246 -11.47 -17.47 27.76
CA GLY A 246 -12.01 -17.61 26.42
C GLY A 246 -13.43 -18.16 26.33
N PHE A 247 -14.07 -17.96 25.17
CA PHE A 247 -15.46 -18.34 24.93
C PHE A 247 -15.71 -19.85 25.02
N ASN A 248 -14.69 -20.69 24.82
CA ASN A 248 -14.79 -22.14 25.03
C ASN A 248 -15.13 -22.51 26.48
N ARG A 249 -14.60 -21.76 27.46
CA ARG A 249 -14.91 -21.95 28.87
C ARG A 249 -16.35 -21.54 29.18
N LEU A 250 -16.80 -20.41 28.65
CA LEU A 250 -18.20 -19.99 28.77
C LEU A 250 -19.14 -21.06 28.19
N ARG A 251 -18.85 -21.55 27.00
CA ARG A 251 -19.58 -22.63 26.34
C ARG A 251 -19.61 -23.95 27.12
N TRP A 252 -18.60 -24.23 27.94
CA TRP A 252 -18.60 -25.39 28.83
C TRP A 252 -19.65 -25.25 29.93
N THR A 253 -19.87 -24.05 30.47
CA THR A 253 -20.94 -23.80 31.47
C THR A 253 -22.34 -24.05 30.91
N TRP A 254 -22.50 -23.92 29.59
CA TRP A 254 -23.79 -24.18 28.95
C TRP A 254 -24.06 -25.68 28.76
N ARG A 255 -23.01 -26.51 28.66
CA ARG A 255 -23.14 -27.90 28.19
C ARG A 255 -22.68 -28.96 29.16
N TYR A 256 -21.73 -28.67 30.04
CA TYR A 256 -20.93 -29.70 30.71
C TYR A 256 -20.63 -29.44 32.21
N ASP A 257 -21.01 -28.28 32.76
CA ASP A 257 -20.69 -27.91 34.16
C ASP A 257 -21.44 -28.68 35.25
N THR A 258 -22.46 -29.44 34.86
CA THR A 258 -23.23 -30.33 35.73
C THR A 258 -23.32 -31.73 35.11
N PRO A 259 -23.40 -32.79 35.92
CA PRO A 259 -23.56 -34.15 35.40
C PRO A 259 -24.74 -34.29 34.44
N GLU A 260 -25.87 -33.64 34.72
CA GLU A 260 -27.09 -33.71 33.91
C GLU A 260 -26.88 -33.09 32.53
N LYS A 261 -26.33 -31.86 32.47
CA LYS A 261 -26.01 -31.22 31.19
C LYS A 261 -24.98 -32.03 30.42
N TYR A 262 -23.97 -32.58 31.09
CA TYR A 262 -22.94 -33.42 30.47
C TYR A 262 -23.54 -34.67 29.82
N GLN A 263 -24.37 -35.41 30.56
CA GLN A 263 -25.04 -36.60 30.04
C GLN A 263 -25.95 -36.26 28.86
N HIS A 264 -26.75 -35.19 28.95
CA HIS A 264 -27.65 -34.76 27.88
C HIS A 264 -26.88 -34.35 26.61
N SER A 265 -25.88 -33.49 26.77
CA SER A 265 -25.14 -32.91 25.65
C SER A 265 -24.31 -33.94 24.88
N VAL A 266 -23.56 -34.79 25.57
CA VAL A 266 -22.71 -35.80 24.90
C VAL A 266 -23.57 -36.89 24.24
N LYS A 267 -24.67 -37.33 24.88
CA LYS A 267 -25.63 -38.24 24.23
C LYS A 267 -26.27 -37.60 23.02
N GLY A 268 -26.68 -36.34 23.12
CA GLY A 268 -27.29 -35.60 22.02
C GLY A 268 -26.34 -35.48 20.82
N TYR A 269 -25.08 -35.13 21.07
CA TYR A 269 -24.02 -35.09 20.07
C TYR A 269 -23.86 -36.43 19.35
N TYR A 270 -23.74 -37.55 20.07
CA TYR A 270 -23.63 -38.88 19.46
C TYR A 270 -24.89 -39.31 18.70
N ARG A 271 -26.09 -39.08 19.25
CA ARG A 271 -27.37 -39.39 18.60
C ARG A 271 -27.57 -38.63 17.29
N MET A 272 -27.05 -37.41 17.19
CA MET A 272 -27.08 -36.63 15.96
C MET A 272 -26.13 -37.18 14.89
N ILE A 273 -24.92 -37.62 15.26
CA ILE A 273 -23.99 -38.29 14.34
C ILE A 273 -24.58 -39.62 13.84
N SER A 274 -25.14 -40.44 14.74
CA SER A 274 -25.86 -41.66 14.36
C SER A 274 -27.03 -41.37 13.40
N GLY A 275 -27.64 -40.19 13.52
CA GLY A 275 -28.67 -39.75 12.58
C GLY A 275 -28.14 -39.51 11.17
N ILE A 276 -26.89 -39.08 11.03
CA ILE A 276 -26.20 -38.93 9.73
C ILE A 276 -25.89 -40.32 9.16
N ASP A 277 -25.40 -41.24 9.99
CA ASP A 277 -25.11 -42.62 9.61
C ASP A 277 -26.34 -43.35 9.02
N LEU A 278 -27.52 -43.14 9.62
CA LEU A 278 -28.80 -43.65 9.09
C LEU A 278 -29.09 -43.15 7.66
N GLU A 279 -28.77 -41.89 7.34
CA GLU A 279 -28.97 -41.34 6.00
C GLU A 279 -27.92 -41.87 5.02
N ILE A 280 -26.67 -42.06 5.44
CA ILE A 280 -25.63 -42.72 4.63
C ILE A 280 -26.08 -44.13 4.23
N ALA A 281 -26.67 -44.88 5.17
CA ALA A 281 -27.19 -46.23 4.88
C ALA A 281 -28.29 -46.21 3.81
N LYS A 282 -29.18 -45.21 3.85
CA LYS A 282 -30.22 -45.03 2.81
C LYS A 282 -29.61 -44.67 1.46
N ILE A 283 -28.62 -43.76 1.43
CA ILE A 283 -27.91 -43.35 0.22
C ILE A 283 -27.20 -44.55 -0.43
N ARG A 284 -26.43 -45.34 0.33
CA ARG A 284 -25.75 -46.52 -0.18
C ARG A 284 -26.72 -47.58 -0.71
N LYS A 285 -27.85 -47.77 -0.02
CA LYS A 285 -28.94 -48.64 -0.50
C LYS A 285 -29.52 -48.15 -1.83
N GLN A 286 -29.73 -46.84 -1.99
CA GLN A 286 -30.24 -46.25 -3.24
C GLN A 286 -29.24 -46.39 -4.39
N LEU A 287 -27.95 -46.13 -4.15
CA LEU A 287 -26.90 -46.35 -5.15
C LEU A 287 -26.87 -47.80 -5.63
N LYS A 288 -27.01 -48.76 -4.72
CA LYS A 288 -27.08 -50.19 -5.07
C LYS A 288 -28.36 -50.52 -5.85
N ALA A 289 -29.50 -49.94 -5.50
CA ALA A 289 -30.76 -50.13 -6.22
C ALA A 289 -30.70 -49.58 -7.65
N LYS A 290 -29.97 -48.48 -7.87
CA LYS A 290 -29.72 -47.86 -9.19
C LYS A 290 -28.53 -48.47 -9.95
N GLY A 291 -27.81 -49.43 -9.36
CA GLY A 291 -26.62 -50.04 -9.97
C GLY A 291 -25.40 -49.12 -10.07
N MET A 292 -25.39 -48.00 -9.34
CA MET A 292 -24.32 -47.00 -9.36
C MET A 292 -23.24 -47.25 -8.28
N ASP A 293 -23.48 -48.17 -7.35
CA ASP A 293 -22.61 -48.43 -6.19
C ASP A 293 -21.19 -48.88 -6.55
N LYS A 294 -20.99 -49.46 -7.74
CA LYS A 294 -19.67 -49.95 -8.19
C LYS A 294 -18.75 -48.87 -8.77
N ASN A 295 -19.30 -47.71 -9.11
CA ASN A 295 -18.55 -46.59 -9.70
C ASN A 295 -18.67 -45.29 -8.86
N THR A 296 -19.26 -45.37 -7.66
CA THR A 296 -19.45 -44.18 -6.80
C THR A 296 -18.43 -44.17 -5.67
N VAL A 297 -17.53 -43.19 -5.70
CA VAL A 297 -16.58 -42.92 -4.62
C VAL A 297 -17.29 -42.10 -3.53
N ILE A 298 -17.13 -42.47 -2.27
CA ILE A 298 -17.66 -41.73 -1.13
C ILE A 298 -16.50 -41.20 -0.29
N ILE A 299 -16.45 -39.89 -0.12
CA ILE A 299 -15.50 -39.19 0.75
C ILE A 299 -16.29 -38.66 1.95
N LEU A 300 -15.90 -39.03 3.17
CA LEU A 300 -16.52 -38.53 4.40
C LEU A 300 -15.50 -37.77 5.24
N MET A 301 -15.87 -36.58 5.71
CA MET A 301 -15.03 -35.76 6.58
C MET A 301 -15.85 -34.94 7.60
N GLY A 302 -15.24 -34.54 8.71
CA GLY A 302 -15.75 -33.44 9.56
C GLY A 302 -15.17 -32.08 9.17
N ASP A 303 -15.93 -30.98 9.30
CA ASP A 303 -15.44 -29.63 8.98
C ASP A 303 -14.55 -29.02 10.07
N ASN A 304 -14.62 -29.54 11.29
CA ASN A 304 -13.71 -29.29 12.40
C ASN A 304 -13.94 -30.33 13.51
N GLY A 305 -12.96 -30.46 14.42
CA GLY A 305 -13.11 -31.23 15.65
C GLY A 305 -13.96 -30.50 16.70
N TYR A 306 -14.10 -31.10 17.89
CA TYR A 306 -14.89 -30.57 18.98
C TYR A 306 -14.42 -31.00 20.39
N PHE A 307 -14.47 -30.07 21.34
CA PHE A 307 -14.32 -30.36 22.77
C PHE A 307 -15.62 -30.86 23.39
N LEU A 308 -15.56 -32.00 24.06
CA LEU A 308 -16.69 -32.63 24.77
C LEU A 308 -16.53 -32.53 26.29
N GLY A 309 -15.82 -31.51 26.79
CA GLY A 309 -15.59 -31.28 28.21
C GLY A 309 -14.16 -31.49 28.69
N GLU A 310 -13.24 -31.94 27.82
CA GLU A 310 -11.82 -32.00 28.13
C GLU A 310 -11.30 -30.60 28.52
N ARG A 311 -10.46 -30.52 29.57
CA ARG A 311 -9.95 -29.25 30.15
C ARG A 311 -11.06 -28.29 30.58
N GLN A 312 -12.27 -28.79 30.78
CA GLN A 312 -13.45 -27.98 31.01
C GLN A 312 -13.72 -26.95 29.92
N LEU A 313 -13.49 -27.34 28.66
CA LEU A 313 -13.76 -26.57 27.45
C LEU A 313 -14.88 -27.23 26.63
N ALA A 314 -15.57 -26.42 25.83
CA ALA A 314 -16.56 -26.88 24.86
C ALA A 314 -16.43 -26.09 23.55
N GLY A 315 -16.69 -26.72 22.41
CA GLY A 315 -16.65 -26.05 21.11
C GLY A 315 -15.37 -26.34 20.30
N LYS A 316 -14.90 -25.32 19.58
CA LYS A 316 -13.81 -25.37 18.58
C LYS A 316 -12.88 -24.15 18.71
N TRP A 317 -12.20 -23.72 17.65
CA TRP A 317 -11.27 -22.56 17.58
C TRP A 317 -9.84 -22.75 18.10
N LEU A 318 -9.64 -23.52 19.16
CA LEU A 318 -8.29 -23.77 19.69
C LEU A 318 -7.56 -24.85 18.87
N LEU A 319 -6.23 -24.82 18.85
CA LEU A 319 -5.41 -25.71 18.01
C LEU A 319 -5.06 -27.07 18.66
N TYR A 320 -5.75 -27.45 19.74
CA TYR A 320 -5.68 -28.80 20.30
C TYR A 320 -6.26 -29.82 19.32
N ASP A 321 -5.78 -31.06 19.38
CA ASP A 321 -6.23 -32.14 18.49
C ASP A 321 -7.73 -32.33 18.62
N ASN A 322 -8.29 -32.14 19.83
CA ASN A 322 -9.73 -32.08 20.11
C ASN A 322 -10.52 -31.27 19.08
N SER A 323 -9.95 -30.19 18.57
CA SER A 323 -10.59 -29.20 17.72
C SER A 323 -10.09 -29.23 16.26
N VAL A 324 -8.86 -29.71 16.00
CA VAL A 324 -8.29 -29.79 14.63
C VAL A 324 -8.37 -31.16 13.97
N ARG A 325 -8.54 -32.26 14.73
CA ARG A 325 -8.65 -33.61 14.14
C ARG A 325 -10.09 -33.98 13.84
N VAL A 326 -10.30 -34.64 12.71
CA VAL A 326 -11.61 -35.05 12.20
C VAL A 326 -11.53 -36.47 11.62
N PRO A 327 -12.64 -37.20 11.46
CA PRO A 327 -12.61 -38.42 10.66
C PRO A 327 -12.37 -38.03 9.19
N LEU A 328 -11.63 -38.84 8.46
CA LEU A 328 -11.55 -38.78 7.00
C LEU A 328 -11.50 -40.20 6.44
N ILE A 329 -12.47 -40.50 5.57
CA ILE A 329 -12.58 -41.79 4.90
C ILE A 329 -12.73 -41.54 3.40
N VAL A 330 -11.97 -42.27 2.59
CA VAL A 330 -12.14 -42.31 1.14
C VAL A 330 -12.44 -43.75 0.73
N MET A 331 -13.69 -44.02 0.41
CA MET A 331 -14.15 -45.34 -0.06
C MET A 331 -14.27 -45.30 -1.58
N ASP A 332 -13.35 -45.99 -2.26
CA ASP A 332 -13.39 -46.20 -3.71
C ASP A 332 -13.69 -47.68 -4.01
N PRO A 333 -14.92 -48.02 -4.44
CA PRO A 333 -15.32 -49.42 -4.67
C PRO A 333 -14.57 -50.07 -5.82
N ARG A 334 -13.87 -49.29 -6.66
CA ARG A 334 -13.07 -49.77 -7.80
C ARG A 334 -11.73 -50.36 -7.37
N LEU A 335 -11.19 -49.92 -6.23
CA LEU A 335 -9.92 -50.41 -5.69
C LEU A 335 -10.05 -51.73 -4.92
N LYS A 336 -11.24 -52.00 -4.33
CA LYS A 336 -11.55 -53.20 -3.53
C LYS A 336 -10.48 -53.52 -2.48
N LYS A 337 -9.90 -52.49 -1.86
CA LYS A 337 -8.78 -52.62 -0.93
C LYS A 337 -8.99 -51.71 0.27
N GLN A 338 -9.03 -52.32 1.44
CA GLN A 338 -9.01 -51.63 2.73
C GLN A 338 -7.58 -51.16 3.04
N SER A 339 -7.44 -49.96 3.61
CA SER A 339 -6.17 -49.50 4.16
C SER A 339 -6.35 -48.48 5.29
N ASP A 340 -5.58 -48.63 6.36
CA ASP A 340 -5.41 -47.59 7.38
C ASP A 340 -4.16 -46.76 7.07
N SER A 341 -4.33 -45.47 6.77
CA SER A 341 -3.23 -44.57 6.44
C SER A 341 -2.85 -43.71 7.64
N LYS A 342 -1.53 -43.60 7.88
CA LYS A 342 -0.93 -42.70 8.88
C LYS A 342 -0.40 -41.40 8.26
N GLU A 343 -0.53 -41.24 6.94
CA GLU A 343 -0.13 -40.01 6.25
C GLU A 343 -0.93 -38.81 6.78
N MET A 344 -0.30 -37.65 6.80
CA MET A 344 -0.90 -36.39 7.26
C MET A 344 -1.84 -35.83 6.18
N ALA A 345 -3.13 -36.16 6.29
CA ALA A 345 -4.18 -35.65 5.41
C ALA A 345 -4.87 -34.42 6.05
N ALA A 346 -5.26 -33.45 5.23
CA ALA A 346 -5.91 -32.24 5.68
C ALA A 346 -7.14 -31.89 4.80
N ASN A 347 -8.08 -31.11 5.32
CA ASN A 347 -9.26 -30.66 4.56
C ASN A 347 -8.89 -29.93 3.25
N VAL A 348 -7.77 -29.20 3.22
CA VAL A 348 -7.23 -28.55 2.03
C VAL A 348 -6.87 -29.53 0.90
N ASP A 349 -6.66 -30.82 1.21
CA ASP A 349 -6.34 -31.88 0.24
C ASP A 349 -7.57 -32.43 -0.49
N VAL A 350 -8.75 -32.30 0.11
CA VAL A 350 -10.00 -32.87 -0.40
C VAL A 350 -10.33 -32.34 -1.81
N PRO A 351 -10.20 -31.04 -2.12
CA PRO A 351 -10.52 -30.50 -3.45
C PRO A 351 -9.62 -31.09 -4.53
N SER A 352 -8.30 -31.13 -4.28
CA SER A 352 -7.33 -31.76 -5.17
C SER A 352 -7.64 -33.25 -5.39
N THR A 353 -8.08 -33.94 -4.32
CA THR A 353 -8.46 -35.36 -4.38
C THR A 353 -9.71 -35.58 -5.24
N ILE A 354 -10.73 -34.73 -5.10
CA ILE A 354 -11.96 -34.79 -5.90
C ILE A 354 -11.66 -34.56 -7.39
N LEU A 355 -10.86 -33.54 -7.72
CA LEU A 355 -10.49 -33.24 -9.10
C LEU A 355 -9.64 -34.36 -9.73
N ASP A 356 -8.67 -34.90 -8.98
CA ASP A 356 -7.83 -36.02 -9.43
C ASP A 356 -8.67 -37.29 -9.68
N LEU A 357 -9.58 -37.63 -8.77
CA LEU A 357 -10.54 -38.74 -8.98
C LEU A 357 -11.40 -38.54 -10.22
N ALA A 358 -11.72 -37.29 -10.55
CA ALA A 358 -12.53 -36.92 -11.71
C ALA A 358 -11.74 -36.84 -13.02
N GLY A 359 -10.40 -36.91 -12.97
CA GLY A 359 -9.52 -36.67 -14.11
C GLY A 359 -9.52 -35.22 -14.59
N VAL A 360 -9.72 -34.26 -13.67
CA VAL A 360 -9.67 -32.82 -13.92
C VAL A 360 -8.36 -32.26 -13.38
N ASP A 361 -7.71 -31.40 -14.16
CA ASP A 361 -6.45 -30.78 -13.75
C ASP A 361 -6.63 -29.96 -12.48
N VAL A 362 -5.74 -30.18 -11.50
CA VAL A 362 -5.71 -29.42 -10.26
C VAL A 362 -5.08 -28.06 -10.52
N PRO A 363 -5.73 -26.93 -10.18
CA PRO A 363 -5.15 -25.60 -10.37
C PRO A 363 -3.80 -25.45 -9.65
N SER A 364 -2.84 -24.81 -10.29
CA SER A 364 -1.50 -24.61 -9.71
C SER A 364 -1.49 -23.76 -8.44
N GLY A 365 -2.56 -22.99 -8.21
CA GLY A 365 -2.74 -22.18 -6.99
C GLY A 365 -3.26 -22.98 -5.78
N TYR A 366 -3.74 -24.22 -5.96
CA TYR A 366 -4.18 -25.04 -4.83
C TYR A 366 -3.00 -25.39 -3.92
N GLN A 367 -3.23 -25.32 -2.62
CA GLN A 367 -2.19 -25.52 -1.60
C GLN A 367 -2.29 -26.91 -0.94
N GLY A 368 -3.33 -27.68 -1.28
CA GLY A 368 -3.52 -29.07 -0.88
C GLY A 368 -3.03 -30.07 -1.93
N LYS A 369 -2.68 -31.28 -1.48
CA LYS A 369 -2.20 -32.38 -2.33
C LYS A 369 -3.28 -33.44 -2.46
N SER A 370 -3.46 -33.99 -3.66
CA SER A 370 -4.37 -35.12 -3.86
C SER A 370 -3.99 -36.32 -2.97
N LEU A 371 -5.00 -36.96 -2.38
CA LEU A 371 -4.88 -38.19 -1.59
C LEU A 371 -5.03 -39.45 -2.45
N VAL A 372 -5.28 -39.33 -3.76
CA VAL A 372 -5.39 -40.48 -4.69
C VAL A 372 -4.16 -41.39 -4.66
N PRO A 373 -2.91 -40.88 -4.61
CA PRO A 373 -1.73 -41.74 -4.44
C PRO A 373 -1.82 -42.58 -3.15
N VAL A 374 -2.29 -41.99 -2.05
CA VAL A 374 -2.37 -42.66 -0.74
C VAL A 374 -3.37 -43.79 -0.74
N ILE A 375 -4.57 -43.59 -1.32
CA ILE A 375 -5.58 -44.66 -1.39
C ILE A 375 -5.15 -45.79 -2.34
N LYS A 376 -4.23 -45.53 -3.28
CA LYS A 376 -3.59 -46.54 -4.14
C LYS A 376 -2.41 -47.26 -3.46
N GLY A 377 -2.03 -46.85 -2.24
CA GLY A 377 -0.95 -47.45 -1.45
C GLY A 377 0.41 -46.76 -1.60
N GLU A 378 0.47 -45.58 -2.20
CA GLU A 378 1.67 -44.73 -2.27
C GLU A 378 1.74 -43.77 -1.07
N LYS A 379 2.84 -43.01 -0.96
CA LYS A 379 3.05 -42.06 0.14
C LYS A 379 2.83 -40.61 -0.32
N LEU A 380 2.24 -39.79 0.55
CA LEU A 380 2.07 -38.35 0.32
C LEU A 380 3.37 -37.59 0.56
N ASN A 381 4.27 -38.15 1.39
CA ASN A 381 5.54 -37.55 1.80
C ASN A 381 5.38 -36.14 2.39
N ARG A 382 4.30 -35.92 3.16
CA ARG A 382 4.08 -34.68 3.92
C ARG A 382 4.50 -34.88 5.37
N ASP A 383 5.49 -34.11 5.80
CA ASP A 383 5.97 -34.10 7.19
C ASP A 383 5.14 -33.18 8.10
N THR A 384 4.64 -32.05 7.59
CA THR A 384 4.00 -31.00 8.41
C THR A 384 2.80 -30.39 7.72
N VAL A 385 1.77 -30.11 8.51
CA VAL A 385 0.57 -29.35 8.15
C VAL A 385 0.57 -28.05 8.95
N LEU A 386 0.28 -26.94 8.29
CA LEU A 386 -0.01 -25.67 8.97
C LEU A 386 -1.44 -25.76 9.54
N ILE A 387 -1.62 -25.38 10.79
CA ILE A 387 -2.93 -25.27 11.44
C ILE A 387 -3.09 -23.86 11.98
N GLU A 388 -4.27 -23.28 11.84
CA GLU A 388 -4.50 -21.86 12.15
C GLU A 388 -5.95 -21.57 12.53
N HIS A 389 -6.14 -20.48 13.25
CA HIS A 389 -7.43 -19.87 13.52
C HIS A 389 -7.19 -18.36 13.50
N LEU A 390 -7.61 -17.69 12.43
CA LEU A 390 -7.24 -16.29 12.18
C LEU A 390 -8.34 -15.29 12.54
N TRP A 391 -9.53 -15.78 12.89
CA TRP A 391 -10.62 -14.93 13.32
C TRP A 391 -10.26 -14.20 14.63
N ASP A 392 -10.10 -12.89 14.52
CA ASP A 392 -9.78 -12.00 15.63
C ASP A 392 -11.09 -11.49 16.26
N PHE A 393 -11.49 -12.12 17.35
CA PHE A 393 -12.74 -11.82 18.07
C PHE A 393 -12.49 -11.80 19.57
N ASP A 394 -13.23 -10.93 20.28
CA ASP A 394 -13.11 -10.81 21.73
C ASP A 394 -13.32 -12.16 22.43
N ASN A 395 -12.34 -12.57 23.24
CA ASN A 395 -12.32 -13.84 23.98
C ASN A 395 -12.22 -15.10 23.10
N ILE A 396 -11.87 -15.00 21.82
CA ILE A 396 -11.47 -16.14 20.99
C ILE A 396 -10.10 -15.82 20.40
N PRO A 397 -9.01 -16.30 21.01
CA PRO A 397 -7.69 -15.83 20.63
C PRO A 397 -7.26 -16.45 19.29
N PRO A 398 -6.83 -15.63 18.31
CA PRO A 398 -6.30 -16.13 17.06
C PRO A 398 -4.95 -16.82 17.30
N SER A 399 -4.70 -17.91 16.59
CA SER A 399 -3.49 -18.74 16.77
C SER A 399 -3.05 -19.38 15.46
N GLU A 400 -1.76 -19.73 15.41
CA GLU A 400 -1.14 -20.39 14.26
C GLU A 400 -0.09 -21.40 14.73
N GLY A 401 0.08 -22.49 13.99
CA GLY A 401 0.92 -23.58 14.42
C GLY A 401 1.24 -24.63 13.38
N LEU A 402 2.12 -25.54 13.76
CA LEU A 402 2.60 -26.67 12.99
C LEU A 402 2.13 -27.97 13.64
N ARG A 403 1.61 -28.88 12.81
CA ARG A 403 1.29 -30.25 13.20
C ARG A 403 2.10 -31.21 12.34
N THR A 404 3.01 -31.95 12.95
CA THR A 404 3.71 -33.10 12.35
C THR A 404 3.10 -34.40 12.87
N ALA A 405 3.55 -35.59 12.45
CA ALA A 405 3.04 -36.83 13.06
C ALA A 405 3.31 -36.92 14.58
N GLU A 406 4.50 -36.47 15.02
CA GLU A 406 4.99 -36.63 16.40
C GLU A 406 4.93 -35.35 17.24
N TRP A 407 4.85 -34.18 16.61
CA TRP A 407 4.95 -32.91 17.31
C TRP A 407 3.81 -31.96 16.95
N LYS A 408 3.47 -31.12 17.91
CA LYS A 408 2.68 -29.92 17.66
C LYS A 408 3.32 -28.72 18.33
N TYR A 409 3.30 -27.60 17.63
CA TYR A 409 3.74 -26.30 18.12
C TYR A 409 2.74 -25.25 17.64
N PHE A 410 2.27 -24.37 18.51
CA PHE A 410 1.47 -23.22 18.10
C PHE A 410 1.69 -22.03 19.03
N ARG A 411 1.36 -20.84 18.53
CA ARG A 411 1.44 -19.57 19.26
C ARG A 411 0.20 -18.73 18.99
N TYR A 412 -0.10 -17.81 19.90
CA TYR A 412 -1.21 -16.87 19.74
C TYR A 412 -0.74 -15.63 18.96
N ILE A 413 -1.51 -15.18 17.97
CA ILE A 413 -1.05 -14.18 16.99
C ILE A 413 -0.87 -12.81 17.64
N ASN A 414 -1.80 -12.42 18.52
CA ASN A 414 -1.82 -11.09 19.15
C ASN A 414 -0.80 -10.97 20.30
N ASP A 415 -0.31 -12.09 20.86
CA ASP A 415 0.82 -12.15 21.79
C ASP A 415 1.57 -13.48 21.58
N GLN A 416 2.62 -13.43 20.76
CA GLN A 416 3.39 -14.61 20.39
C GLN A 416 4.34 -15.08 21.51
N SER A 417 4.41 -14.39 22.66
CA SER A 417 5.10 -14.94 23.83
C SER A 417 4.33 -16.09 24.48
N ILE A 418 3.04 -16.19 24.18
CA ILE A 418 2.19 -17.31 24.58
C ILE A 418 2.29 -18.37 23.48
N ALA A 419 3.04 -19.43 23.77
CA ALA A 419 3.24 -20.56 22.88
C ALA A 419 3.05 -21.88 23.61
N GLU A 420 2.69 -22.91 22.85
CA GLU A 420 2.43 -24.26 23.33
C GLU A 420 3.13 -25.28 22.44
N MET A 421 3.81 -26.26 23.03
CA MET A 421 4.53 -27.31 22.31
C MET A 421 4.32 -28.66 22.98
N TYR A 422 3.98 -29.68 22.18
CA TYR A 422 3.68 -31.03 22.66
C TYR A 422 4.41 -32.08 21.83
N ASN A 423 4.97 -33.09 22.51
CA ASN A 423 5.42 -34.33 21.89
C ASN A 423 4.25 -35.31 21.90
N LEU A 424 3.58 -35.47 20.77
CA LEU A 424 2.34 -36.23 20.64
C LEU A 424 2.57 -37.74 20.58
N ALA A 425 3.81 -38.18 20.32
CA ALA A 425 4.17 -39.59 20.44
C ALA A 425 4.20 -40.04 21.92
N GLU A 426 4.62 -39.16 22.83
CA GLU A 426 4.75 -39.44 24.27
C GLU A 426 3.56 -38.91 25.08
N ASP A 427 2.96 -37.81 24.64
CA ASP A 427 1.85 -37.09 25.28
C ASP A 427 0.73 -36.82 24.26
N PRO A 428 0.02 -37.86 23.81
CA PRO A 428 -1.06 -37.74 22.81
C PRO A 428 -2.26 -36.94 23.31
N MET A 429 -2.32 -36.65 24.61
CA MET A 429 -3.39 -35.87 25.23
C MET A 429 -3.01 -34.41 25.45
N GLU A 430 -1.80 -33.98 25.10
CA GLU A 430 -1.34 -32.59 25.17
C GLU A 430 -1.36 -32.00 26.59
N ILE A 431 -0.93 -32.79 27.57
CA ILE A 431 -0.98 -32.41 28.98
C ILE A 431 0.18 -31.48 29.35
N ASN A 432 1.38 -31.78 28.88
CA ASN A 432 2.62 -31.14 29.30
C ASN A 432 3.11 -30.18 28.21
N ASN A 433 2.86 -28.88 28.39
CA ASN A 433 3.37 -27.86 27.48
C ASN A 433 4.89 -27.69 27.67
N LEU A 434 5.66 -28.03 26.63
CA LEU A 434 7.12 -27.99 26.60
C LEU A 434 7.71 -26.67 26.09
N ALA A 435 6.88 -25.70 25.64
CA ALA A 435 7.36 -24.47 25.00
C ALA A 435 8.26 -23.60 25.90
N LYS A 436 8.04 -23.65 27.22
CA LYS A 436 8.83 -22.89 28.21
C LYS A 436 9.98 -23.70 28.83
N ASP A 437 10.13 -24.97 28.45
CA ASP A 437 11.19 -25.82 28.97
C ASP A 437 12.52 -25.51 28.26
N PRO A 438 13.56 -25.06 28.99
CA PRO A 438 14.86 -24.71 28.38
C PRO A 438 15.50 -25.84 27.58
N ARG A 439 15.21 -27.11 27.91
CA ARG A 439 15.73 -28.29 27.19
C ARG A 439 15.28 -28.33 25.73
N TYR A 440 14.14 -27.71 25.42
CA TYR A 440 13.53 -27.70 24.10
C TYR A 440 13.65 -26.36 23.37
N ALA A 441 14.39 -25.38 23.91
CA ALA A 441 14.50 -24.04 23.31
C ALA A 441 14.98 -24.06 21.85
N SER A 442 15.92 -24.94 21.49
CA SER A 442 16.39 -25.12 20.11
C SER A 442 15.28 -25.65 19.17
N LYS A 443 14.44 -26.57 19.68
CA LYS A 443 13.30 -27.13 18.94
C LYS A 443 12.21 -26.07 18.72
N VAL A 444 11.91 -25.26 19.74
CA VAL A 444 10.97 -24.13 19.64
C VAL A 444 11.46 -23.14 18.58
N ALA A 445 12.74 -22.73 18.61
CA ALA A 445 13.29 -21.84 17.61
C ALA A 445 13.26 -22.42 16.18
N GLN A 446 13.45 -23.74 16.03
CA GLN A 446 13.29 -24.44 14.75
C GLN A 446 11.84 -24.37 14.26
N PHE A 447 10.86 -24.60 15.16
CA PHE A 447 9.45 -24.55 14.81
C PHE A 447 8.96 -23.13 14.54
N ASP A 448 9.41 -22.12 15.28
CA ASP A 448 9.14 -20.71 14.96
C ASP A 448 9.61 -20.38 13.54
N LYS A 449 10.86 -20.72 13.20
CA LYS A 449 11.39 -20.47 11.86
C LYS A 449 10.60 -21.20 10.77
N LYS A 450 10.19 -22.45 11.01
CA LYS A 450 9.39 -23.23 10.05
C LYS A 450 7.97 -22.67 9.93
N LEU A 451 7.39 -22.21 11.03
CA LEU A 451 6.08 -21.56 11.06
C LEU A 451 6.13 -20.24 10.30
N ASP A 452 7.10 -19.36 10.58
CA ASP A 452 7.33 -18.11 9.84
C ASP A 452 7.51 -18.36 8.32
N ALA A 453 8.18 -19.44 7.92
CA ALA A 453 8.33 -19.80 6.52
C ALA A 453 7.02 -20.27 5.87
N MET A 454 6.29 -21.20 6.51
CA MET A 454 5.02 -21.73 5.97
C MET A 454 3.91 -20.66 5.98
N THR A 455 3.90 -19.81 7.01
CA THR A 455 2.96 -18.68 7.13
C THR A 455 3.15 -17.68 5.99
N ALA A 456 4.40 -17.40 5.61
CA ALA A 456 4.72 -16.59 4.44
C ALA A 456 4.38 -17.28 3.11
N GLU A 457 4.72 -18.57 2.97
CA GLU A 457 4.45 -19.38 1.76
C GLU A 457 2.96 -19.45 1.42
N PHE A 458 2.10 -19.64 2.43
CA PHE A 458 0.66 -19.74 2.23
C PHE A 458 -0.06 -18.40 2.33
N SER A 459 0.64 -17.28 2.53
CA SER A 459 0.01 -15.96 2.55
C SER A 459 -0.25 -15.42 1.14
N ASP A 460 -1.33 -14.65 1.01
CA ASP A 460 -1.67 -13.93 -0.22
C ASP A 460 -1.31 -12.42 -0.10
N ASN A 461 -1.15 -11.74 -1.24
CA ASN A 461 -0.91 -10.30 -1.27
C ASN A 461 -2.08 -9.51 -0.68
N THR A 462 -3.28 -10.05 -0.73
CA THR A 462 -4.47 -9.39 -0.22
C THR A 462 -4.61 -9.43 1.31
N THR A 463 -3.64 -10.02 2.03
CA THR A 463 -3.48 -9.87 3.49
C THR A 463 -2.12 -9.27 3.85
N ALA A 464 -1.45 -8.61 2.89
CA ALA A 464 -0.15 -8.01 3.08
C ALA A 464 -0.12 -6.99 4.22
N ALA A 465 1.07 -6.84 4.80
CA ALA A 465 1.29 -5.89 5.88
C ALA A 465 1.55 -4.47 5.31
N PRO A 466 1.25 -3.41 6.08
CA PRO A 466 1.58 -2.04 5.69
C PRO A 466 3.07 -1.83 5.40
N ILE A 467 3.35 -1.06 4.34
CA ILE A 467 4.70 -0.77 3.84
C ILE A 467 5.06 0.70 4.04
N ASN A 468 6.32 1.08 3.75
CA ASN A 468 6.80 2.47 3.77
C ASN A 468 6.44 3.25 5.05
N ARG A 469 6.50 2.56 6.19
CA ARG A 469 6.24 3.12 7.52
C ARG A 469 7.18 4.28 7.82
N HIS A 470 6.61 5.34 8.37
CA HIS A 470 7.32 6.53 8.78
C HIS A 470 6.77 7.06 10.10
N ILE A 471 7.58 7.90 10.75
CA ILE A 471 7.20 8.63 11.96
C ILE A 471 7.61 10.08 11.74
N GLU A 472 6.77 11.07 12.05
CA GLU A 472 7.04 12.48 11.71
C GLU A 472 7.30 12.72 10.22
N MET A 473 6.71 11.90 9.34
CA MET A 473 7.05 11.80 7.90
C MET A 473 8.54 11.49 7.61
N VAL A 474 9.34 11.19 8.64
CA VAL A 474 10.74 10.77 8.53
C VAL A 474 10.80 9.30 8.13
N ARG A 475 11.26 9.08 6.90
CA ARG A 475 11.55 7.74 6.37
C ARG A 475 12.88 7.26 6.94
N LYS A 476 12.93 5.99 7.36
CA LYS A 476 14.13 5.35 7.97
C LYS A 476 14.67 6.14 9.18
N PRO A 477 13.87 6.34 10.25
CA PRO A 477 14.25 7.15 11.42
C PRO A 477 15.37 6.55 12.30
N SER A 478 15.96 5.42 11.89
CA SER A 478 17.01 4.76 12.67
C SER A 478 18.24 5.67 12.83
N GLY A 479 18.62 5.94 14.08
CA GLY A 479 19.72 6.85 14.41
C GLY A 479 19.33 8.32 14.42
N LYS A 480 18.08 8.67 14.10
CA LYS A 480 17.51 10.00 14.28
C LYS A 480 16.78 10.09 15.63
N ILE A 481 17.03 11.18 16.34
CA ILE A 481 16.25 11.56 17.52
C ILE A 481 15.13 12.48 17.05
N LEU A 482 13.89 12.06 17.27
CA LEU A 482 12.69 12.86 16.99
C LEU A 482 12.55 13.92 18.08
N ILE A 483 12.28 15.17 17.69
CA ILE A 483 12.14 16.28 18.67
C ILE A 483 10.72 16.38 19.25
N ASP A 484 9.80 15.53 18.79
CA ASP A 484 8.46 15.41 19.32
C ASP A 484 8.30 14.19 20.26
N LYS A 485 7.61 14.42 21.38
CA LYS A 485 7.27 13.40 22.39
C LYS A 485 5.92 12.73 22.11
N THR A 486 5.12 13.28 21.21
CA THR A 486 3.81 12.75 20.78
C THR A 486 3.79 12.38 19.29
N PRO A 487 4.82 11.69 18.77
CA PRO A 487 5.07 11.66 17.34
C PRO A 487 3.95 11.02 16.53
N ASP A 488 3.79 11.48 15.30
CA ASP A 488 2.81 11.00 14.33
C ASP A 488 3.31 9.80 13.55
N PHE A 489 2.48 8.75 13.50
CA PHE A 489 2.73 7.54 12.70
C PHE A 489 2.07 7.64 11.32
N GLY A 490 2.70 7.01 10.32
CA GLY A 490 2.07 6.78 9.03
C GLY A 490 2.68 5.62 8.24
N TRP A 491 1.95 5.16 7.23
CA TRP A 491 2.27 4.01 6.39
C TRP A 491 1.59 4.11 5.02
N GLN A 492 1.97 3.22 4.12
CA GLN A 492 1.26 3.00 2.86
C GLN A 492 0.56 1.65 2.90
N VAL A 493 -0.67 1.62 2.39
CA VAL A 493 -1.46 0.40 2.25
C VAL A 493 -0.85 -0.43 1.12
N PRO A 494 -0.59 -1.74 1.34
CA PRO A 494 0.10 -2.56 0.36
C PRO A 494 -0.77 -2.84 -0.88
N GLU A 495 -0.10 -3.10 -1.99
CA GLU A 495 -0.75 -3.56 -3.22
C GLU A 495 -1.53 -4.87 -2.98
N GLY A 496 -2.74 -4.97 -3.56
CA GLY A 496 -3.65 -6.10 -3.37
C GLY A 496 -4.80 -5.85 -2.39
N LEU A 497 -4.82 -4.68 -1.75
CA LEU A 497 -5.97 -4.17 -1.00
C LEU A 497 -6.56 -2.96 -1.74
N ASP A 498 -7.89 -2.82 -1.70
CA ASP A 498 -8.56 -1.67 -2.30
C ASP A 498 -8.57 -0.52 -1.29
N PHE A 499 -9.24 -0.69 -0.14
CA PHE A 499 -9.33 0.33 0.91
C PHE A 499 -9.09 -0.25 2.30
N GLN A 500 -8.46 0.55 3.16
CA GLN A 500 -8.37 0.30 4.59
C GLN A 500 -9.65 0.77 5.28
N SER A 501 -10.16 -0.01 6.23
CA SER A 501 -11.29 0.37 7.09
C SER A 501 -10.94 0.54 8.56
N ALA A 502 -9.82 -0.05 8.99
CA ALA A 502 -9.32 0.07 10.34
C ALA A 502 -7.81 -0.23 10.40
N TYR A 503 -7.17 0.18 11.49
CA TYR A 503 -5.76 -0.12 11.77
C TYR A 503 -5.53 -0.43 13.24
N GLN A 504 -4.35 -0.98 13.54
CA GLN A 504 -3.84 -1.14 14.90
C GLN A 504 -2.34 -0.90 14.93
N ILE A 505 -1.91 -0.02 15.82
CA ILE A 505 -0.52 0.30 16.11
C ILE A 505 -0.11 -0.37 17.42
N LEU A 506 1.08 -0.98 17.41
CA LEU A 506 1.76 -1.48 18.61
C LEU A 506 3.08 -0.74 18.78
N VAL A 507 3.30 -0.14 19.95
CA VAL A 507 4.59 0.43 20.38
C VAL A 507 5.12 -0.39 21.55
N SER A 508 6.37 -0.81 21.42
CA SER A 508 7.04 -1.75 22.31
C SER A 508 8.29 -1.13 22.91
N SER A 509 8.61 -1.50 24.15
CA SER A 509 9.81 -1.04 24.84
C SER A 509 11.10 -1.75 24.41
N SER A 510 11.01 -2.83 23.62
CA SER A 510 12.16 -3.57 23.09
C SER A 510 11.85 -4.26 21.76
N ALA A 511 12.90 -4.53 20.97
CA ALA A 511 12.81 -5.29 19.72
C ALA A 511 12.23 -6.69 19.95
N GLU A 512 12.56 -7.33 21.08
CA GLU A 512 12.07 -8.67 21.41
C GLU A 512 10.55 -8.68 21.63
N LYS A 513 10.04 -7.71 22.39
CA LYS A 513 8.59 -7.54 22.62
C LYS A 513 7.86 -7.22 21.33
N SER A 514 8.42 -6.31 20.53
CA SER A 514 7.88 -6.00 19.21
C SER A 514 7.81 -7.26 18.35
N LYS A 515 8.89 -8.06 18.23
CA LYS A 515 8.89 -9.31 17.46
C LYS A 515 7.75 -10.26 17.86
N LYS A 516 7.37 -10.26 19.14
CA LYS A 516 6.29 -11.10 19.69
C LYS A 516 4.89 -10.46 19.64
N ASN A 517 4.73 -9.34 18.92
CA ASN A 517 3.49 -8.55 18.83
C ASN A 517 3.02 -7.98 20.18
N ILE A 518 3.95 -7.67 21.09
CA ILE A 518 3.63 -7.08 22.39
C ILE A 518 3.82 -5.57 22.34
N GLY A 519 2.72 -4.82 22.25
CA GLY A 519 2.70 -3.35 22.39
C GLY A 519 2.61 -2.92 23.85
N ASP A 520 3.64 -3.19 24.66
CA ASP A 520 3.64 -2.92 26.11
C ASP A 520 3.72 -1.44 26.48
N VAL A 521 4.13 -0.59 25.54
CA VAL A 521 4.18 0.87 25.72
C VAL A 521 2.86 1.48 25.27
N TRP A 522 2.39 1.10 24.07
CA TRP A 522 1.09 1.51 23.56
C TRP A 522 0.52 0.44 22.62
N ASN A 523 -0.78 0.22 22.74
CA ASN A 523 -1.56 -0.59 21.81
C ASN A 523 -2.84 0.19 21.52
N SER A 524 -3.01 0.66 20.29
CA SER A 524 -4.18 1.46 19.91
C SER A 524 -5.49 0.68 19.96
N GLY A 525 -5.43 -0.66 20.03
CA GLY A 525 -6.55 -1.52 19.67
C GLY A 525 -6.89 -1.36 18.19
N LYS A 526 -8.05 -1.89 17.78
CA LYS A 526 -8.59 -1.70 16.44
C LYS A 526 -9.26 -0.33 16.35
N VAL A 527 -8.64 0.61 15.65
CA VAL A 527 -9.18 1.95 15.38
C VAL A 527 -9.86 1.94 14.02
N LEU A 528 -11.14 2.32 13.98
CA LEU A 528 -11.90 2.43 12.73
C LEU A 528 -11.50 3.70 12.00
N GLY A 529 -11.16 3.59 10.72
CA GLY A 529 -10.61 4.71 9.95
C GLY A 529 -9.83 4.30 8.71
N GLY A 530 -9.89 5.16 7.70
CA GLY A 530 -9.12 5.05 6.45
C GLY A 530 -7.84 5.90 6.44
N GLU A 531 -7.53 6.57 7.55
CA GLU A 531 -6.34 7.39 7.71
C GLU A 531 -5.07 6.53 7.68
N VAL A 532 -4.02 7.04 7.05
CA VAL A 532 -2.74 6.34 6.87
C VAL A 532 -1.53 7.19 7.25
N SER A 533 -1.76 8.45 7.63
CA SER A 533 -0.78 9.42 8.11
C SER A 533 -1.44 10.31 9.17
N ASP A 534 -0.64 11.11 9.87
CA ASP A 534 -1.12 12.05 10.90
C ASP A 534 -1.80 11.36 12.09
N ILE A 535 -1.25 10.20 12.49
CA ILE A 535 -1.80 9.40 13.58
C ILE A 535 -0.94 9.58 14.83
N ALA A 536 -1.34 10.53 15.67
CA ALA A 536 -0.63 10.89 16.88
C ALA A 536 -0.46 9.73 17.86
N TYR A 537 0.70 9.69 18.53
CA TYR A 537 0.95 8.77 19.62
C TYR A 537 0.05 9.09 20.83
N MET A 538 -0.81 8.13 21.21
CA MET A 538 -1.74 8.28 22.35
C MET A 538 -1.36 7.44 23.58
N GLY A 539 -0.10 6.98 23.65
CA GLY A 539 0.40 6.20 24.79
C GLY A 539 0.96 7.06 25.93
N PRO A 540 1.56 6.43 26.96
CA PRO A 540 2.26 7.13 28.03
C PRO A 540 3.47 7.93 27.52
N GLU A 541 3.84 9.02 28.19
CA GLU A 541 4.98 9.86 27.80
C GLU A 541 6.25 9.05 27.51
N LEU A 542 6.86 9.33 26.35
CA LEU A 542 8.07 8.65 25.89
C LEU A 542 9.31 9.21 26.60
N THR A 543 10.23 8.32 26.98
CA THR A 543 11.47 8.70 27.66
C THR A 543 12.55 9.11 26.65
N GLU A 544 13.15 10.28 26.87
CA GLU A 544 14.23 10.81 26.03
C GLU A 544 15.41 9.85 25.88
N GLY A 545 15.93 9.72 24.67
CA GLY A 545 17.06 8.84 24.31
C GLY A 545 16.75 7.34 24.37
N LYS A 546 15.57 6.93 24.85
CA LYS A 546 15.17 5.52 24.88
C LYS A 546 14.67 5.08 23.50
N ALA A 547 15.15 3.92 23.06
CA ALA A 547 14.67 3.31 21.82
C ALA A 547 13.33 2.61 22.04
N TYR A 548 12.39 2.91 21.16
CA TYR A 548 11.08 2.28 21.06
C TYR A 548 10.94 1.60 19.70
N TYR A 549 10.01 0.66 19.61
CA TYR A 549 9.81 -0.17 18.44
C TYR A 549 8.34 -0.22 18.12
N TRP A 550 7.95 0.13 16.90
CA TRP A 550 6.55 0.12 16.51
C TRP A 550 6.31 -0.75 15.28
N LYS A 551 5.05 -1.15 15.12
CA LYS A 551 4.52 -1.84 13.95
C LYS A 551 3.03 -1.56 13.81
N VAL A 552 2.48 -1.86 12.64
CA VAL A 552 1.06 -1.64 12.34
C VAL A 552 0.48 -2.83 11.58
N ARG A 553 -0.81 -3.12 11.77
CA ARG A 553 -1.63 -3.97 10.89
C ARG A 553 -2.93 -3.25 10.54
N ILE A 554 -3.62 -3.73 9.52
CA ILE A 554 -4.81 -3.08 8.96
C ILE A 554 -5.93 -4.07 8.69
N TRP A 555 -7.15 -3.57 8.54
CA TRP A 555 -8.31 -4.31 8.04
C TRP A 555 -8.79 -3.68 6.74
N ASP A 556 -9.26 -4.51 5.81
CA ASP A 556 -9.90 -4.05 4.58
C ASP A 556 -11.38 -3.67 4.80
N GLU A 557 -12.05 -3.13 3.79
CA GLU A 557 -13.48 -2.75 3.83
C GLU A 557 -14.44 -3.92 4.10
N ASP A 558 -14.02 -5.14 3.82
CA ASP A 558 -14.73 -6.38 4.12
C ASP A 558 -14.33 -6.96 5.49
N ASN A 559 -13.69 -6.16 6.34
CA ASN A 559 -13.28 -6.53 7.69
C ASN A 559 -12.29 -7.72 7.75
N ARG A 560 -11.52 -7.96 6.69
CA ARG A 560 -10.47 -8.99 6.66
C ARG A 560 -9.21 -8.45 7.32
N THR A 561 -8.65 -9.20 8.28
CA THR A 561 -7.46 -8.80 9.04
C THR A 561 -6.18 -9.05 8.23
N GLY A 562 -5.38 -8.00 8.04
CA GLY A 562 -4.04 -8.08 7.45
C GLY A 562 -2.94 -8.46 8.44
N ARG A 563 -1.76 -8.77 7.91
CA ARG A 563 -0.57 -9.10 8.71
C ARG A 563 0.02 -7.87 9.40
N TYR A 564 0.71 -8.09 10.52
CA TYR A 564 1.56 -7.06 11.11
C TYR A 564 2.76 -6.76 10.23
N SER A 565 3.11 -5.49 10.16
CA SER A 565 4.34 -5.03 9.53
C SER A 565 5.59 -5.47 10.30
N ASP A 566 6.74 -5.41 9.62
CA ASP A 566 8.03 -5.43 10.32
C ASP A 566 8.12 -4.26 11.30
N SER A 567 8.92 -4.45 12.35
CA SER A 567 9.13 -3.40 13.34
C SER A 567 10.06 -2.32 12.82
N GLN A 568 9.74 -1.06 13.13
CA GLN A 568 10.63 0.09 12.94
C GLN A 568 10.99 0.67 14.30
N SER A 569 12.28 0.97 14.53
CA SER A 569 12.76 1.60 15.75
C SER A 569 12.77 3.12 15.65
N PHE A 570 12.52 3.82 16.75
CA PHE A 570 12.65 5.27 16.86
C PHE A 570 13.08 5.69 18.27
N GLN A 571 13.58 6.92 18.40
CA GLN A 571 13.95 7.54 19.67
C GLN A 571 13.37 8.96 19.69
N VAL A 572 12.94 9.41 20.87
CA VAL A 572 12.52 10.80 21.09
C VAL A 572 13.59 11.56 21.89
N GLY A 573 13.66 12.87 21.71
CA GLY A 573 14.58 13.77 22.38
C GLY A 573 13.86 14.92 23.09
N ALA A 574 14.65 15.88 23.57
CA ALA A 574 14.10 17.12 24.10
C ALA A 574 13.52 17.95 22.94
N PRO A 575 12.36 18.61 23.15
CA PRO A 575 11.86 19.57 22.18
C PRO A 575 12.87 20.70 21.98
N ASP A 576 12.97 21.16 20.74
CA ASP A 576 13.73 22.35 20.35
C ASP A 576 12.74 23.51 20.09
N ASN A 577 13.19 24.66 19.59
CA ASN A 577 12.30 25.76 19.16
C ASN A 577 11.32 25.34 18.03
N TYR A 578 11.67 24.28 17.32
CA TYR A 578 10.90 23.72 16.22
C TYR A 578 10.08 22.51 16.67
N ILE A 579 8.95 22.26 16.02
CA ILE A 579 8.18 21.02 16.21
C ILE A 579 8.50 19.97 15.14
N SER A 580 8.93 20.37 13.94
CA SER A 580 9.23 19.41 12.88
C SER A 580 10.62 18.80 13.05
N THR A 581 10.68 17.47 12.96
CA THR A 581 11.95 16.72 12.91
C THR A 581 12.47 16.68 11.47
N GLY A 582 13.64 17.27 11.19
CA GLY A 582 14.30 17.09 9.89
C GLY A 582 14.85 15.67 9.70
N ASN A 583 15.05 15.21 8.47
CA ASN A 583 15.54 13.86 8.20
C ASN A 583 17.06 13.72 8.41
N ILE A 584 17.64 12.57 8.02
CA ILE A 584 19.08 12.31 8.00
C ILE A 584 19.73 12.91 6.74
N PHE A 585 21.03 13.19 6.85
CA PHE A 585 21.87 13.48 5.70
C PHE A 585 22.47 12.19 5.12
N GLU A 586 22.65 12.16 3.81
CA GLU A 586 23.28 11.07 3.07
C GLU A 586 24.58 11.55 2.41
N LYS A 587 25.56 10.64 2.33
CA LYS A 587 26.81 10.81 1.57
C LYS A 587 26.80 9.82 0.41
N GLU A 588 27.01 10.31 -0.80
CA GLU A 588 27.19 9.49 -2.00
C GLU A 588 28.63 9.63 -2.52
N GLU A 589 29.27 8.49 -2.78
CA GLU A 589 30.63 8.43 -3.33
C GLU A 589 30.55 8.23 -4.85
N ILE A 590 30.70 9.33 -5.60
CA ILE A 590 30.51 9.35 -7.05
C ILE A 590 31.86 9.13 -7.75
N SER A 591 31.94 8.02 -8.49
CA SER A 591 33.10 7.73 -9.36
C SER A 591 33.05 8.55 -10.67
N PRO A 592 34.20 8.95 -11.23
CA PRO A 592 34.26 9.66 -12.50
C PRO A 592 33.59 8.90 -13.65
N LYS A 593 32.82 9.62 -14.48
CA LYS A 593 32.34 9.12 -15.77
C LYS A 593 33.47 9.05 -16.79
N SER A 594 34.41 9.99 -16.74
CA SER A 594 35.59 9.95 -17.60
C SER A 594 36.83 10.59 -16.95
N ILE A 595 38.01 10.10 -17.34
CA ILE A 595 39.32 10.66 -16.97
C ILE A 595 40.16 10.77 -18.23
N GLN A 596 40.46 11.98 -18.66
CA GLN A 596 41.14 12.28 -19.92
C GLN A 596 42.46 13.01 -19.65
N LYS A 597 43.55 12.59 -20.30
CA LYS A 597 44.82 13.30 -20.22
C LYS A 597 44.76 14.49 -21.19
N VAL A 598 44.73 15.71 -20.65
CA VAL A 598 44.54 16.95 -21.44
C VAL A 598 45.83 17.74 -21.67
N ALA A 599 46.87 17.45 -20.90
CA ALA A 599 48.22 17.98 -21.13
C ALA A 599 49.27 17.04 -20.51
N THR A 600 50.56 17.38 -20.66
CA THR A 600 51.64 16.72 -19.91
C THR A 600 51.33 16.81 -18.43
N ASN A 601 51.35 15.66 -17.74
CA ASN A 601 51.10 15.56 -16.30
C ASN A 601 49.75 16.16 -15.83
N THR A 602 48.75 16.28 -16.71
CA THR A 602 47.44 16.86 -16.36
C THR A 602 46.29 15.95 -16.82
N TRP A 603 45.35 15.67 -15.91
CA TRP A 603 44.16 14.85 -16.16
C TRP A 603 42.89 15.62 -15.83
N LEU A 604 41.99 15.75 -16.80
CA LEU A 604 40.62 16.24 -16.62
C LEU A 604 39.73 15.07 -16.23
N VAL A 605 38.90 15.29 -15.21
CA VAL A 605 37.97 14.33 -14.62
C VAL A 605 36.57 14.92 -14.75
N ASP A 606 35.64 14.15 -15.29
CA ASP A 606 34.21 14.50 -15.35
C ASP A 606 33.43 13.49 -14.50
N PHE A 607 32.76 13.97 -13.45
CA PHE A 607 31.88 13.17 -12.59
C PHE A 607 30.47 13.00 -13.17
N GLY A 608 30.18 13.66 -14.28
CA GLY A 608 28.91 13.59 -15.01
C GLY A 608 27.90 14.64 -14.57
N LYS A 609 27.82 14.94 -13.26
CA LYS A 609 26.93 15.97 -12.70
C LYS A 609 27.64 16.80 -11.63
N ALA A 610 27.18 18.04 -11.46
CA ALA A 610 27.62 18.91 -10.38
C ALA A 610 26.96 18.48 -9.08
N ALA A 611 27.73 18.37 -8.00
CA ALA A 611 27.22 18.05 -6.69
C ALA A 611 27.93 18.90 -5.62
N PHE A 612 27.22 19.21 -4.54
CA PHE A 612 27.79 19.84 -3.35
C PHE A 612 28.64 18.80 -2.62
N ALA A 613 29.94 18.88 -2.84
CA ALA A 613 30.84 17.78 -2.54
C ALA A 613 32.22 18.24 -2.07
N ASN A 614 32.99 17.27 -1.57
CA ASN A 614 34.45 17.35 -1.53
C ASN A 614 35.04 16.33 -2.51
N LEU A 615 36.34 16.42 -2.81
CA LEU A 615 37.04 15.46 -3.65
C LEU A 615 38.02 14.64 -2.79
N SER A 616 37.91 13.33 -2.88
CA SER A 616 38.93 12.40 -2.40
C SER A 616 39.63 11.68 -3.55
N LEU A 617 40.90 11.35 -3.36
CA LEU A 617 41.72 10.70 -4.38
C LEU A 617 42.84 9.86 -3.76
N ASP A 618 43.21 8.81 -4.49
CA ASP A 618 44.40 8.01 -4.21
C ASP A 618 45.57 8.45 -5.09
N TYR A 619 46.70 8.73 -4.44
CA TYR A 619 47.94 9.09 -5.11
C TYR A 619 49.16 8.51 -4.43
N GLN A 620 49.94 7.71 -5.16
CA GLN A 620 51.17 7.11 -4.63
C GLN A 620 52.39 7.90 -5.11
N ALA A 621 52.81 8.88 -4.31
CA ALA A 621 53.95 9.72 -4.64
C ALA A 621 55.28 8.93 -4.62
N SER A 622 56.20 9.19 -5.57
CA SER A 622 57.55 8.60 -5.54
C SER A 622 58.50 9.35 -4.61
N LYS A 623 58.20 10.62 -4.33
CA LYS A 623 58.93 11.57 -3.49
C LYS A 623 57.91 12.55 -2.92
N ASN A 624 58.33 13.40 -1.99
CA ASN A 624 57.48 14.52 -1.59
C ASN A 624 57.28 15.46 -2.79
N GLU A 625 56.04 15.70 -3.18
CA GLU A 625 55.66 16.59 -4.27
C GLU A 625 54.36 17.32 -3.91
N ILE A 626 53.99 18.29 -4.74
CA ILE A 626 52.74 19.04 -4.61
C ILE A 626 51.91 18.74 -5.85
N LEU A 627 50.69 18.24 -5.64
CA LEU A 627 49.69 18.15 -6.71
C LEU A 627 48.91 19.45 -6.77
N THR A 628 48.70 19.98 -7.96
CA THR A 628 47.72 21.05 -8.18
C THR A 628 46.40 20.40 -8.56
N VAL A 629 45.38 20.56 -7.73
CA VAL A 629 44.04 20.04 -7.97
C VAL A 629 43.10 21.22 -8.16
N ARG A 630 42.52 21.32 -9.35
CA ARG A 630 41.50 22.30 -9.66
C ARG A 630 40.14 21.64 -9.68
N ILE A 631 39.11 22.28 -9.14
CA ILE A 631 37.73 21.81 -9.20
C ILE A 631 36.81 22.94 -9.63
N GLY A 632 35.71 22.62 -10.31
CA GLY A 632 34.73 23.62 -10.70
C GLY A 632 33.54 23.07 -11.49
N GLU A 633 32.63 23.98 -11.82
CA GLU A 633 31.34 23.66 -12.46
C GLU A 633 31.39 23.74 -13.98
N GLN A 634 32.25 24.59 -14.55
CA GLN A 634 32.21 24.97 -15.95
C GLN A 634 33.48 24.60 -16.72
N LEU A 635 33.34 24.16 -17.97
CA LEU A 635 34.44 24.02 -18.92
C LEU A 635 34.50 25.23 -19.86
N LYS A 636 35.72 25.58 -20.30
CA LYS A 636 36.00 26.54 -21.38
C LYS A 636 37.04 25.91 -22.31
N GLU A 637 36.71 25.81 -23.60
CA GLU A 637 37.60 25.22 -24.63
C GLU A 637 38.11 23.81 -24.27
N GLY A 638 37.27 22.98 -23.64
CA GLY A 638 37.62 21.60 -23.27
C GLY A 638 38.52 21.46 -22.04
N ARG A 639 38.79 22.56 -21.32
CA ARG A 639 39.52 22.60 -20.05
C ARG A 639 38.63 23.17 -18.95
N LEU A 640 39.00 22.96 -17.69
CA LEU A 640 38.29 23.59 -16.58
C LEU A 640 38.40 25.12 -16.68
N ASN A 641 37.28 25.83 -16.55
CA ASN A 641 37.30 27.29 -16.61
C ASN A 641 37.87 27.88 -15.31
N ALA A 642 39.11 28.39 -15.37
CA ALA A 642 39.80 29.00 -14.23
C ALA A 642 39.32 30.42 -13.90
N GLU A 643 38.60 31.07 -14.83
CA GLU A 643 38.06 32.41 -14.66
C GLU A 643 36.57 32.41 -15.02
N PRO A 644 35.74 31.69 -14.26
CA PRO A 644 34.32 31.63 -14.55
C PRO A 644 33.64 32.97 -14.23
N GLN A 645 32.58 33.29 -14.98
CA GLN A 645 31.86 34.54 -14.80
C GLN A 645 31.01 34.49 -13.52
N GLY A 646 30.92 35.62 -12.81
CA GLY A 646 29.97 35.78 -11.70
C GLY A 646 30.32 34.92 -10.48
N ASN A 647 29.39 34.06 -10.06
CA ASN A 647 29.52 33.23 -8.85
C ASN A 647 29.62 31.72 -9.17
N ILE A 648 29.83 31.36 -10.43
CA ILE A 648 30.18 29.99 -10.82
C ILE A 648 31.48 29.57 -10.11
N ARG A 649 31.50 28.39 -9.50
CA ARG A 649 32.60 27.96 -8.64
C ARG A 649 33.79 27.41 -9.42
N PHE A 650 34.96 27.86 -8.99
CA PHE A 650 36.28 27.33 -9.37
C PHE A 650 37.21 27.50 -8.17
N GLU A 651 37.98 26.46 -7.85
CA GLU A 651 39.05 26.53 -6.85
C GLU A 651 40.28 25.76 -7.34
N GLU A 652 41.46 26.28 -6.99
CA GLU A 652 42.76 25.62 -7.19
C GLU A 652 43.40 25.36 -5.83
N ILE A 653 43.70 24.08 -5.56
CA ILE A 653 44.20 23.61 -4.26
C ILE A 653 45.54 22.90 -4.46
N GLU A 654 46.53 23.27 -3.67
CA GLU A 654 47.79 22.55 -3.56
C GLU A 654 47.70 21.41 -2.54
N VAL A 655 47.86 20.17 -3.00
CA VAL A 655 47.84 18.98 -2.14
C VAL A 655 49.26 18.46 -1.96
N LYS A 656 49.77 18.55 -0.74
CA LYS A 656 51.09 17.99 -0.38
C LYS A 656 50.99 16.48 -0.28
N VAL A 657 51.71 15.77 -1.16
CA VAL A 657 51.71 14.30 -1.20
C VAL A 657 53.09 13.73 -0.85
N SER A 658 53.13 12.55 -0.26
CA SER A 658 54.35 11.91 0.23
C SER A 658 54.31 10.39 0.03
N PRO A 659 55.46 9.69 -0.08
CA PRO A 659 55.47 8.24 -0.34
C PRO A 659 54.78 7.38 0.73
N GLY A 660 54.59 7.91 1.94
CA GLY A 660 53.99 7.19 3.09
C GLY A 660 52.47 7.36 3.24
N GLN A 661 51.84 8.21 2.43
CA GLN A 661 50.39 8.43 2.43
C GLN A 661 49.85 8.20 1.02
N THR A 662 48.74 7.47 0.91
CA THR A 662 48.14 7.12 -0.39
C THR A 662 46.78 7.75 -0.62
N ALA A 663 46.01 8.03 0.43
CA ALA A 663 44.67 8.62 0.33
C ALA A 663 44.67 10.09 0.76
N TYR A 664 43.98 10.93 0.01
CA TYR A 664 43.89 12.37 0.21
C TYR A 664 42.46 12.87 0.04
N THR A 665 42.05 13.81 0.89
CA THR A 665 40.79 14.57 0.77
C THR A 665 41.16 16.05 0.73
N LEU A 666 40.49 16.84 -0.11
CA LEU A 666 40.86 18.24 -0.29
C LEU A 666 40.50 19.10 0.94
N ALA A 667 41.47 19.92 1.34
CA ALA A 667 41.25 21.00 2.31
C ALA A 667 40.67 22.23 1.59
N LEU A 668 39.38 22.18 1.24
CA LEU A 668 38.69 23.26 0.53
C LEU A 668 38.56 24.52 1.42
N PRO A 669 38.79 25.73 0.87
CA PRO A 669 38.67 26.97 1.62
C PRO A 669 37.20 27.31 1.88
N LYS A 670 36.91 27.89 3.05
CA LYS A 670 35.58 28.45 3.35
C LYS A 670 35.36 29.72 2.51
N ASP A 671 34.17 29.85 1.92
CA ASP A 671 33.81 31.06 1.18
C ASP A 671 33.19 32.11 2.11
N LYS A 672 33.68 33.35 2.04
CA LYS A 672 33.16 34.42 2.90
C LYS A 672 31.66 34.71 2.66
N ARG A 673 31.16 34.53 1.43
CA ARG A 673 29.77 34.82 1.03
C ARG A 673 28.76 33.93 1.74
N ASN A 674 29.09 32.65 1.96
CA ASN A 674 28.22 31.66 2.60
C ASN A 674 28.65 31.33 4.04
N THR A 675 29.39 32.24 4.69
CA THR A 675 29.76 32.16 6.12
C THR A 675 29.21 33.32 6.94
N GLY A 676 28.38 34.18 6.33
CA GLY A 676 27.70 35.26 7.02
C GLY A 676 26.65 34.77 8.01
N PRO A 677 26.17 35.64 8.92
CA PRO A 677 25.20 35.27 9.95
C PRO A 677 23.81 34.88 9.41
N ALA A 678 23.50 35.20 8.15
CA ALA A 678 22.26 34.79 7.48
C ALA A 678 22.40 33.44 6.76
N ALA A 679 23.62 32.97 6.53
CA ALA A 679 23.87 31.73 5.80
C ALA A 679 23.64 30.52 6.72
N VAL A 680 23.07 29.46 6.15
CA VAL A 680 22.84 28.20 6.89
C VAL A 680 24.17 27.50 7.12
N ALA A 681 24.50 27.28 8.39
CA ALA A 681 25.67 26.49 8.76
C ALA A 681 25.44 25.02 8.43
N LEU A 682 26.42 24.40 7.76
CA LEU A 682 26.42 22.95 7.56
C LEU A 682 26.85 22.24 8.86
N PRO A 683 26.47 20.96 9.06
CA PRO A 683 26.89 20.19 10.23
C PRO A 683 28.42 20.19 10.41
N ASP A 684 28.90 20.28 11.65
CA ASP A 684 30.35 20.28 11.95
C ASP A 684 31.08 19.01 11.47
N SER A 685 30.33 17.92 11.28
CA SER A 685 30.84 16.67 10.72
C SER A 685 31.10 16.72 9.21
N PHE A 686 30.59 17.74 8.51
CA PHE A 686 30.80 17.87 7.07
C PHE A 686 32.15 18.55 6.79
N PRO A 687 32.87 18.10 5.75
CA PRO A 687 33.94 18.92 5.21
C PRO A 687 33.34 20.19 4.57
N VAL A 688 34.19 21.16 4.23
CA VAL A 688 33.76 22.24 3.34
C VAL A 688 33.33 21.63 2.02
N LEU A 689 32.13 22.00 1.56
CA LEU A 689 31.53 21.55 0.31
C LEU A 689 31.59 22.67 -0.71
N LEU A 690 31.86 22.30 -1.96
CA LEU A 690 31.70 23.18 -3.12
C LEU A 690 30.89 22.44 -4.19
N PRO A 691 30.01 23.14 -4.92
CA PRO A 691 29.41 22.57 -6.11
C PRO A 691 30.50 22.45 -7.18
N PHE A 692 30.76 21.23 -7.65
CA PHE A 692 31.64 21.01 -8.80
C PHE A 692 31.19 19.77 -9.57
N ARG A 693 31.45 19.75 -10.87
CA ARG A 693 31.28 18.58 -11.75
C ARG A 693 32.62 18.04 -12.26
N TYR A 694 33.58 18.95 -12.40
CA TYR A 694 34.85 18.68 -13.05
C TYR A 694 35.99 18.85 -12.06
N ALA A 695 37.05 18.05 -12.24
CA ALA A 695 38.33 18.26 -11.59
C ALA A 695 39.47 18.19 -12.62
N GLU A 696 40.51 18.99 -12.46
CA GLU A 696 41.74 18.91 -13.23
C GLU A 696 42.92 18.72 -12.29
N ILE A 697 43.63 17.60 -12.44
CA ILE A 697 44.71 17.20 -11.53
C ILE A 697 46.03 17.26 -12.27
N VAL A 698 46.98 18.00 -11.71
CA VAL A 698 48.34 18.15 -12.22
C VAL A 698 49.31 17.41 -11.29
N GLY A 699 50.03 16.41 -11.80
CA GLY A 699 50.96 15.58 -11.02
C GLY A 699 51.85 14.67 -11.88
N GLU A 700 52.95 14.15 -11.33
CA GLU A 700 53.85 13.25 -12.08
C GLU A 700 53.17 11.93 -12.49
N LYS A 701 52.20 11.46 -11.70
CA LYS A 701 51.47 10.21 -11.95
C LYS A 701 49.98 10.44 -12.15
N LYS A 702 49.33 9.50 -12.85
CA LYS A 702 47.87 9.50 -12.97
C LYS A 702 47.23 9.22 -11.60
N PRO A 703 46.31 10.08 -11.11
CA PRO A 703 45.56 9.82 -9.89
C PRO A 703 44.65 8.59 -10.04
N LYS A 704 44.42 7.88 -8.94
CA LYS A 704 43.49 6.74 -8.82
C LYS A 704 42.47 7.03 -7.73
N GLY A 705 41.48 6.15 -7.54
CA GLY A 705 40.53 6.25 -6.44
C GLY A 705 39.79 7.59 -6.35
N LEU A 706 39.62 8.28 -7.48
CA LEU A 706 38.98 9.59 -7.54
C LEU A 706 37.50 9.45 -7.19
N THR A 707 37.04 10.24 -6.22
CA THR A 707 35.66 10.19 -5.73
C THR A 707 35.17 11.59 -5.42
N GLN A 708 34.05 11.98 -6.03
CA GLN A 708 33.28 13.15 -5.63
C GLN A 708 32.36 12.72 -4.47
N GLU A 709 32.66 13.21 -3.28
CA GLU A 709 31.93 12.91 -2.05
C GLU A 709 30.76 13.88 -1.90
N ALA A 710 29.62 13.56 -2.49
CA ALA A 710 28.43 14.40 -2.50
C ALA A 710 27.61 14.25 -1.22
N TYR A 711 27.11 15.37 -0.68
CA TYR A 711 26.26 15.40 0.51
C TYR A 711 24.91 16.01 0.17
N PHE A 712 23.83 15.40 0.67
CA PHE A 712 22.45 15.86 0.46
C PHE A 712 21.57 15.40 1.63
N SER A 713 20.40 16.02 1.80
CA SER A 713 19.37 15.46 2.70
C SER A 713 18.77 14.21 2.08
N PHE A 714 18.21 13.29 2.89
CA PHE A 714 17.59 12.06 2.41
C PHE A 714 16.80 12.25 1.10
N PHE A 715 17.13 11.49 0.06
CA PHE A 715 16.44 11.60 -1.24
C PHE A 715 16.36 10.25 -1.94
N ASP A 716 15.16 9.79 -2.23
CA ASP A 716 14.93 8.53 -2.94
C ASP A 716 14.56 8.79 -4.41
N GLY A 717 15.58 8.75 -5.27
CA GLY A 717 15.42 8.96 -6.71
C GLY A 717 14.57 7.90 -7.43
N SER A 718 14.17 6.81 -6.78
CA SER A 718 13.29 5.78 -7.34
C SER A 718 11.79 6.11 -7.20
N GLN A 719 11.45 7.19 -6.48
CA GLN A 719 10.07 7.53 -6.18
C GLN A 719 9.30 8.15 -7.34
N SER A 720 10.01 8.68 -8.34
CA SER A 720 9.44 9.35 -9.51
C SER A 720 10.13 8.94 -10.80
N SER A 721 9.40 9.03 -11.91
CA SER A 721 9.94 8.88 -13.27
C SER A 721 9.11 9.68 -14.25
N PHE A 722 9.71 10.07 -15.38
CA PHE A 722 9.00 10.73 -16.46
C PHE A 722 9.63 10.41 -17.81
N SER A 723 8.79 10.26 -18.84
CA SER A 723 9.20 10.20 -20.23
C SER A 723 8.08 10.71 -21.15
N SER A 724 8.46 11.15 -22.35
CA SER A 724 7.54 11.64 -23.36
C SER A 724 8.12 11.54 -24.77
N SER A 725 7.26 11.77 -25.76
CA SER A 725 7.63 11.92 -27.18
C SER A 725 8.54 13.12 -27.46
N ASP A 726 8.66 14.07 -26.53
CA ASP A 726 9.55 15.22 -26.64
C ASP A 726 10.84 14.98 -25.85
N THR A 727 11.97 14.88 -26.56
CA THR A 727 13.26 14.59 -25.93
C THR A 727 13.85 15.76 -25.18
N VAL A 728 13.46 17.00 -25.48
CA VAL A 728 13.87 18.19 -24.74
C VAL A 728 13.17 18.19 -23.39
N LEU A 729 11.85 17.94 -23.36
CA LEU A 729 11.09 17.87 -22.12
C LEU A 729 11.65 16.82 -21.17
N ASN A 730 12.03 15.64 -21.68
CA ASN A 730 12.63 14.57 -20.88
C ASN A 730 13.93 15.02 -20.22
N GLN A 731 14.79 15.73 -20.95
CA GLN A 731 16.06 16.27 -20.42
C GLN A 731 15.83 17.37 -19.39
N VAL A 732 14.86 18.27 -19.65
CA VAL A 732 14.48 19.35 -18.74
C VAL A 732 13.92 18.80 -17.43
N TRP A 733 13.07 17.79 -17.48
CA TRP A 733 12.54 17.16 -16.27
C TRP A 733 13.65 16.47 -15.44
N GLU A 734 14.57 15.75 -16.09
CA GLU A 734 15.72 15.13 -15.41
C GLU A 734 16.66 16.16 -14.77
N LEU A 735 16.87 17.31 -15.41
CA LEU A 735 17.60 18.45 -14.83
C LEU A 735 16.91 18.93 -13.54
N CYS A 736 15.59 19.13 -13.59
CA CYS A 736 14.80 19.60 -12.45
C CYS A 736 14.83 18.60 -11.29
N LYS A 737 14.59 17.31 -11.57
CA LYS A 737 14.63 16.24 -10.57
C LYS A 737 15.97 16.17 -9.86
N TYR A 738 17.08 16.20 -10.62
CA TYR A 738 18.40 16.14 -10.02
C TYR A 738 18.72 17.41 -9.22
N SER A 739 18.21 18.56 -9.63
CA SER A 739 18.40 19.82 -8.90
C SER A 739 17.85 19.71 -7.47
N MET A 740 16.65 19.14 -7.27
CA MET A 740 16.06 18.92 -5.94
C MET A 740 16.95 18.09 -5.01
N LYS A 741 17.59 17.04 -5.57
CA LYS A 741 18.55 16.24 -4.81
C LYS A 741 19.78 17.07 -4.45
N ALA A 742 20.43 17.67 -5.45
CA ALA A 742 21.72 18.33 -5.29
C ALA A 742 21.64 19.53 -4.33
N THR A 743 20.58 20.33 -4.38
CA THR A 743 20.43 21.56 -3.57
C THR A 743 19.90 21.31 -2.16
N SER A 744 19.59 20.07 -1.78
CA SER A 744 19.09 19.71 -0.44
C SER A 744 20.17 19.60 0.65
N TYR A 745 21.44 19.81 0.30
CA TYR A 745 22.62 19.61 1.16
C TYR A 745 22.64 20.37 2.48
N ALA A 746 21.84 21.43 2.61
CA ALA A 746 21.77 22.26 3.82
C ALA A 746 20.75 21.77 4.87
N GLY A 747 19.89 20.80 4.55
CA GLY A 747 18.85 20.32 5.48
C GLY A 747 17.62 21.23 5.60
N ILE A 748 17.63 22.35 4.89
CA ILE A 748 16.53 23.28 4.61
C ILE A 748 16.75 23.84 3.19
N TYR A 749 15.70 24.38 2.58
CA TYR A 749 15.83 24.94 1.23
C TYR A 749 16.60 26.26 1.26
N VAL A 750 17.66 26.34 0.46
CA VAL A 750 18.52 27.52 0.28
C VAL A 750 18.58 27.89 -1.21
N ASP A 751 18.96 29.14 -1.51
CA ASP A 751 19.20 29.65 -2.86
C ASP A 751 20.15 28.75 -3.67
N GLY A 752 21.32 28.47 -3.11
CA GLY A 752 22.41 27.73 -3.73
C GLY A 752 23.69 27.88 -2.91
N ASP A 753 24.86 27.75 -3.53
CA ASP A 753 26.12 27.91 -2.81
C ASP A 753 26.54 29.37 -2.59
N ARG A 754 26.02 30.33 -3.37
CA ARG A 754 26.51 31.71 -3.32
C ARG A 754 26.29 32.33 -1.94
N GLU A 755 25.04 32.44 -1.50
CA GLU A 755 24.70 33.06 -0.22
C GLU A 755 24.36 31.98 0.81
N ARG A 756 23.77 30.86 0.37
CA ARG A 756 23.31 29.76 1.22
C ARG A 756 22.29 30.27 2.24
N ILE A 757 21.35 31.07 1.74
CA ILE A 757 20.28 31.71 2.52
C ILE A 757 18.95 31.11 2.05
N PRO A 758 18.06 30.72 2.99
CA PRO A 758 16.68 30.39 2.65
C PRO A 758 15.94 31.66 2.24
N TYR A 759 15.33 31.65 1.06
CA TYR A 759 14.41 32.69 0.58
C TYR A 759 13.04 32.07 0.32
N GLU A 760 11.97 32.74 0.75
CA GLU A 760 10.62 32.16 0.82
C GLU A 760 10.07 31.75 -0.56
N ALA A 761 10.28 32.57 -1.60
CA ALA A 761 9.82 32.23 -2.95
C ALA A 761 10.60 31.07 -3.57
N ASP A 762 11.91 31.05 -3.38
CA ASP A 762 12.81 29.98 -3.80
C ASP A 762 12.39 28.67 -3.15
N ALA A 763 12.15 28.71 -1.84
CA ALA A 763 11.73 27.57 -1.05
C ALA A 763 10.34 27.07 -1.45
N TYR A 764 9.41 27.95 -1.82
CA TYR A 764 8.10 27.53 -2.34
C TYR A 764 8.25 26.74 -3.65
N ILE A 765 9.01 27.25 -4.64
CA ILE A 765 9.25 26.51 -5.88
C ILE A 765 10.00 25.21 -5.61
N ASN A 766 11.00 25.24 -4.71
CA ASN A 766 11.72 24.05 -4.30
C ASN A 766 10.78 23.02 -3.65
N GLN A 767 9.86 23.43 -2.77
CA GLN A 767 8.88 22.55 -2.14
C GLN A 767 8.00 21.86 -3.19
N LEU A 768 7.41 22.63 -4.11
CA LEU A 768 6.56 22.09 -5.17
C LEU A 768 7.30 21.07 -6.04
N SER A 769 8.53 21.41 -6.46
CA SER A 769 9.35 20.55 -7.31
C SER A 769 9.90 19.34 -6.56
N HIS A 770 10.21 19.46 -5.27
CA HIS A 770 10.61 18.33 -4.44
C HIS A 770 9.44 17.36 -4.27
N TYR A 771 8.25 17.83 -3.89
CA TYR A 771 7.05 16.99 -3.70
C TYR A 771 6.62 16.26 -4.99
N ALA A 772 6.95 16.81 -6.16
CA ALA A 772 6.68 16.15 -7.44
C ALA A 772 7.64 15.00 -7.76
N VAL A 773 8.82 14.94 -7.13
CA VAL A 773 9.87 13.96 -7.44
C VAL A 773 10.23 13.04 -6.28
N ASP A 774 9.92 13.42 -5.04
CA ASP A 774 10.08 12.59 -3.84
C ASP A 774 9.07 13.00 -2.76
N TRP A 775 8.60 12.04 -1.97
CA TRP A 775 7.72 12.27 -0.82
C TRP A 775 8.53 12.51 0.47
N GLU A 776 9.53 13.38 0.38
CA GLU A 776 10.31 13.87 1.53
C GLU A 776 9.74 15.22 1.99
N TYR A 777 8.88 15.17 3.01
CA TYR A 777 8.20 16.33 3.58
C TYR A 777 8.98 17.05 4.70
N PRO A 778 9.77 16.36 5.56
CA PRO A 778 10.51 16.98 6.65
C PRO A 778 11.35 18.20 6.29
N ILE A 779 12.09 18.19 5.17
CA ILE A 779 12.92 19.34 4.77
C ILE A 779 12.09 20.61 4.51
N ALA A 780 10.91 20.46 3.90
CA ALA A 780 10.00 21.57 3.63
C ALA A 780 9.42 22.12 4.94
N ARG A 781 8.93 21.24 5.82
CA ARG A 781 8.38 21.63 7.14
C ARG A 781 9.39 22.40 7.99
N ARG A 782 10.64 21.91 8.04
CA ARG A 782 11.76 22.61 8.68
C ARG A 782 12.02 24.00 8.09
N THR A 783 11.91 24.11 6.77
CA THR A 783 12.11 25.38 6.05
C THR A 783 10.97 26.36 6.34
N ILE A 784 9.72 25.87 6.40
CA ILE A 784 8.55 26.67 6.76
C ILE A 784 8.70 27.29 8.15
N GLU A 785 9.03 26.47 9.16
CA GLU A 785 9.23 26.98 10.52
C GLU A 785 10.40 27.97 10.60
N TYR A 786 11.48 27.75 9.83
CA TYR A 786 12.61 28.67 9.78
C TYR A 786 12.17 30.08 9.37
N PHE A 787 11.24 30.23 8.41
CA PHE A 787 10.73 31.53 7.96
C PHE A 787 9.80 32.24 8.95
N MET A 788 9.24 31.49 9.91
CA MET A 788 8.50 32.10 11.02
C MET A 788 9.43 32.90 11.94
N GLU A 789 10.68 32.47 12.09
CA GLU A 789 11.68 33.13 12.94
C GLU A 789 12.66 34.03 12.16
N ASN A 790 12.90 33.75 10.88
CA ASN A 790 13.93 34.38 10.07
C ASN A 790 13.34 34.89 8.74
N PRO A 791 12.47 35.91 8.76
CA PRO A 791 11.94 36.51 7.53
C PRO A 791 13.04 37.11 6.68
N THR A 792 12.84 37.07 5.36
CA THR A 792 13.68 37.81 4.43
C THR A 792 12.93 38.96 3.74
N TRP A 793 13.69 39.85 3.12
CA TRP A 793 13.16 40.79 2.13
C TRP A 793 13.07 40.03 0.80
N PRO A 794 12.13 40.31 -0.13
CA PRO A 794 11.19 41.44 -0.28
C PRO A 794 9.73 41.21 0.22
N THR A 795 8.83 42.15 -0.08
CA THR A 795 7.40 42.13 0.34
C THR A 795 6.70 40.80 0.09
N GLU A 796 6.73 40.35 -1.17
CA GLU A 796 6.03 39.17 -1.64
C GLU A 796 6.54 37.88 -1.00
N TRP A 797 7.77 37.83 -0.48
CA TRP A 797 8.31 36.61 0.14
C TRP A 797 7.52 36.25 1.40
N GLN A 798 7.05 37.25 2.15
CA GLN A 798 6.17 36.99 3.30
C GLN A 798 4.86 36.31 2.89
N LEU A 799 4.33 36.64 1.70
CA LEU A 799 3.11 36.05 1.15
C LEU A 799 3.29 34.62 0.60
N HIS A 800 4.53 34.13 0.44
CA HIS A 800 4.77 32.74 0.02
C HIS A 800 4.66 31.77 1.20
N VAL A 801 4.86 32.22 2.45
CA VAL A 801 4.81 31.35 3.63
C VAL A 801 3.46 30.65 3.75
N ALA A 802 2.33 31.35 3.57
CA ALA A 802 1.01 30.72 3.61
C ALA A 802 0.80 29.70 2.47
N LEU A 803 1.37 29.95 1.28
CA LEU A 803 1.34 28.99 0.17
C LEU A 803 2.09 27.71 0.54
N MET A 804 3.24 27.84 1.20
CA MET A 804 4.03 26.68 1.64
C MET A 804 3.31 25.84 2.69
N PHE A 805 2.66 26.50 3.68
CA PHE A 805 1.80 25.82 4.66
C PHE A 805 0.66 25.06 3.97
N TYR A 806 0.02 25.68 2.97
CA TYR A 806 -1.10 25.07 2.25
C TYR A 806 -0.66 23.82 1.49
N GLU A 807 0.48 23.87 0.79
CA GLU A 807 1.00 22.70 0.07
C GLU A 807 1.47 21.60 1.02
N ASP A 808 2.07 21.94 2.16
CA ASP A 808 2.41 20.95 3.20
C ASP A 808 1.16 20.23 3.72
N TYR A 809 0.12 20.98 4.08
CA TYR A 809 -1.16 20.43 4.53
C TYR A 809 -1.83 19.54 3.47
N MET A 810 -1.89 20.00 2.22
CA MET A 810 -2.54 19.24 1.15
C MET A 810 -1.81 17.91 0.85
N TYR A 811 -0.48 17.88 0.91
CA TYR A 811 0.31 16.69 0.62
C TYR A 811 0.46 15.73 1.82
N THR A 812 0.47 16.24 3.05
CA THR A 812 0.73 15.43 4.26
C THR A 812 -0.53 15.11 5.07
N GLY A 813 -1.54 15.98 5.00
CA GLY A 813 -2.72 15.96 5.86
C GLY A 813 -2.50 16.54 7.25
N ASN A 814 -1.25 16.83 7.63
CA ASN A 814 -0.88 17.21 8.97
C ASN A 814 -1.19 18.68 9.28
N THR A 815 -1.75 18.93 10.46
CA THR A 815 -2.25 20.24 10.88
C THR A 815 -1.35 20.97 11.86
N GLU A 816 -0.31 20.32 12.40
CA GLU A 816 0.46 20.83 13.54
C GLU A 816 1.13 22.18 13.27
N LEU A 817 1.70 22.37 12.07
CA LEU A 817 2.29 23.66 11.70
C LEU A 817 1.22 24.75 11.73
N ILE A 818 0.05 24.48 11.14
CA ILE A 818 -1.08 25.42 11.12
C ILE A 818 -1.49 25.73 12.56
N GLU A 819 -1.71 24.71 13.38
CA GLU A 819 -2.11 24.87 14.78
C GLU A 819 -1.12 25.68 15.60
N LYS A 820 0.19 25.45 15.42
CA LYS A 820 1.25 26.14 16.14
C LYS A 820 1.40 27.60 15.73
N TYR A 821 1.31 27.91 14.43
CA TYR A 821 1.73 29.20 13.88
C TYR A 821 0.59 30.05 13.31
N TYR A 822 -0.67 29.63 13.45
CA TYR A 822 -1.83 30.28 12.81
C TYR A 822 -1.88 31.79 13.08
N ASP A 823 -1.74 32.20 14.34
CA ASP A 823 -1.90 33.60 14.72
C ASP A 823 -0.71 34.45 14.24
N GLU A 824 0.53 33.94 14.27
CA GLU A 824 1.70 34.60 13.68
C GLU A 824 1.62 34.68 12.14
N LEU A 825 1.08 33.64 11.50
CA LEU A 825 0.93 33.58 10.04
C LEU A 825 0.02 34.70 9.51
N LYS A 826 -0.93 35.18 10.30
CA LYS A 826 -1.76 36.36 9.96
C LYS A 826 -0.91 37.56 9.59
N HIS A 827 0.18 37.81 10.33
CA HIS A 827 1.07 38.93 10.04
C HIS A 827 1.77 38.75 8.70
N LYS A 828 2.19 37.53 8.35
CA LYS A 828 2.83 37.20 7.08
C LYS A 828 1.92 37.42 5.86
N THR A 829 0.60 37.36 6.04
CA THR A 829 -0.36 37.72 4.98
C THR A 829 -0.42 39.21 4.66
N LEU A 830 0.24 40.05 5.46
CA LEU A 830 0.27 41.51 5.29
C LEU A 830 -1.11 42.19 5.37
N MET A 831 -2.13 41.51 5.89
CA MET A 831 -3.50 42.03 5.94
C MET A 831 -3.64 43.33 6.76
N GLU A 832 -2.74 43.58 7.71
CA GLU A 832 -2.68 44.84 8.48
C GLU A 832 -2.33 46.06 7.62
N LEU A 833 -1.78 45.85 6.41
CA LEU A 833 -1.41 46.92 5.49
C LEU A 833 -2.55 47.32 4.53
N ALA A 834 -3.73 46.70 4.68
CA ALA A 834 -4.87 46.90 3.81
C ALA A 834 -5.46 48.31 3.93
N ARG A 835 -5.78 48.91 2.78
CA ARG A 835 -6.58 50.13 2.66
C ARG A 835 -8.06 49.84 2.92
N GLU A 836 -8.88 50.90 2.95
CA GLU A 836 -10.34 50.80 3.08
C GLU A 836 -10.98 49.97 1.95
N ASP A 837 -10.41 49.97 0.74
CA ASP A 837 -10.87 49.15 -0.38
C ASP A 837 -10.37 47.70 -0.35
N GLY A 838 -9.55 47.33 0.63
CA GLY A 838 -9.01 46.00 0.84
C GLY A 838 -7.65 45.74 0.18
N LEU A 839 -7.16 46.63 -0.70
CA LEU A 839 -5.86 46.43 -1.33
C LEU A 839 -4.71 46.78 -0.37
N ILE A 840 -3.63 46.01 -0.40
CA ILE A 840 -2.44 46.22 0.45
C ILE A 840 -1.36 47.02 -0.27
N SER A 841 -0.59 47.79 0.51
CA SER A 841 0.60 48.51 0.05
C SER A 841 1.77 48.29 1.00
N SER A 842 2.93 47.91 0.46
CA SER A 842 4.16 47.78 1.25
C SER A 842 4.64 49.12 1.83
N ALA A 843 4.24 50.25 1.24
CA ALA A 843 4.55 51.57 1.75
C ALA A 843 3.90 51.87 3.12
N ASN A 844 2.87 51.11 3.50
CA ASN A 844 2.20 51.25 4.79
C ASN A 844 2.92 50.51 5.93
N ALA A 845 3.97 49.73 5.65
CA ALA A 845 4.69 48.97 6.66
C ALA A 845 5.41 49.88 7.66
N SER A 846 4.99 49.83 8.93
CA SER A 846 5.64 50.56 10.02
C SER A 846 6.76 49.73 10.67
N PRO A 847 7.73 50.37 11.36
CA PRO A 847 8.74 49.64 12.14
C PRO A 847 8.16 48.67 13.17
N GLU A 848 7.00 49.01 13.76
CA GLU A 848 6.26 48.13 14.68
C GLU A 848 5.73 46.89 13.96
N PHE A 849 5.20 47.06 12.75
CA PHE A 849 4.73 45.95 11.92
C PHE A 849 5.89 45.05 11.48
N MET A 850 7.05 45.63 11.11
CA MET A 850 8.24 44.85 10.77
C MET A 850 8.71 43.94 11.93
N LYS A 851 8.54 44.36 13.19
CA LYS A 851 8.82 43.50 14.35
C LYS A 851 7.85 42.33 14.44
N LYS A 852 6.56 42.54 14.16
CA LYS A 852 5.55 41.46 14.15
C LYS A 852 5.86 40.41 13.08
N LEU A 853 6.44 40.83 11.95
CA LEU A 853 6.88 39.92 10.89
C LEU A 853 8.13 39.08 11.26
N GLY A 854 8.80 39.40 12.37
CA GLY A 854 10.00 38.71 12.84
C GLY A 854 11.33 39.39 12.47
N PHE A 855 11.31 40.59 11.86
CA PHE A 855 12.56 41.26 11.49
C PHE A 855 13.31 41.77 12.72
N LYS A 856 14.56 41.33 12.88
CA LYS A 856 15.45 41.74 13.98
C LYS A 856 15.84 43.22 13.89
N ASP A 857 15.98 43.76 12.68
CA ASP A 857 16.15 45.19 12.44
C ASP A 857 14.84 45.81 11.90
N PRO A 858 14.06 46.52 12.73
CA PRO A 858 12.79 47.12 12.31
C PRO A 858 12.95 48.32 11.37
N LYS A 859 14.19 48.73 11.06
CA LYS A 859 14.47 49.79 10.09
C LYS A 859 14.52 49.29 8.65
N ILE A 860 14.56 47.97 8.45
CA ILE A 860 14.44 47.37 7.12
C ILE A 860 13.12 47.82 6.51
N LYS A 861 13.18 48.39 5.30
CA LYS A 861 11.98 48.80 4.57
C LYS A 861 11.54 47.67 3.67
N MET A 862 10.25 47.35 3.73
CA MET A 862 9.63 46.45 2.77
C MET A 862 9.66 47.06 1.37
N LYS A 863 9.99 46.25 0.37
CA LYS A 863 10.14 46.68 -1.02
C LYS A 863 9.64 45.58 -1.93
N ASP A 864 8.83 45.94 -2.91
CA ASP A 864 8.33 45.01 -3.91
C ASP A 864 9.39 44.76 -4.97
N ILE A 865 9.51 43.53 -5.48
CA ILE A 865 10.45 43.20 -6.56
C ILE A 865 9.77 42.71 -7.84
N VAL A 866 8.61 42.08 -7.75
CA VAL A 866 7.83 41.45 -8.84
C VAL A 866 8.56 40.31 -9.55
N ASP A 867 9.81 40.53 -9.95
CA ASP A 867 10.68 39.55 -10.57
C ASP A 867 12.18 39.91 -10.39
N TRP A 868 13.04 38.93 -10.68
CA TRP A 868 14.49 38.97 -10.49
C TRP A 868 15.26 38.36 -11.67
N PRO A 869 16.27 39.03 -12.23
CA PRO A 869 16.90 40.28 -11.77
C PRO A 869 16.12 41.56 -12.11
N PRO A 870 16.37 42.65 -11.36
CA PRO A 870 15.76 43.97 -11.60
C PRO A 870 16.24 44.60 -12.90
N ALA A 871 15.64 45.73 -13.27
CA ALA A 871 16.10 46.53 -14.40
C ALA A 871 17.53 47.04 -14.21
N GLN A 872 18.25 47.22 -15.31
CA GLN A 872 19.63 47.71 -15.33
C GLN A 872 19.78 49.07 -14.61
N LYS A 873 18.75 49.94 -14.70
CA LYS A 873 18.72 51.23 -13.99
C LYS A 873 18.74 51.09 -12.46
N ASP A 874 18.29 49.95 -11.93
CA ASP A 874 18.15 49.72 -10.49
C ASP A 874 19.40 49.07 -9.89
N THR A 875 20.21 48.38 -10.70
CA THR A 875 21.40 47.61 -10.25
C THR A 875 22.73 48.14 -10.79
N GLY A 876 22.71 48.85 -11.91
CA GLY A 876 23.90 49.23 -12.67
C GLY A 876 24.53 48.08 -13.47
N TRP A 877 23.94 46.89 -13.47
CA TRP A 877 24.44 45.74 -14.22
C TRP A 877 24.21 45.92 -15.72
N LYS A 878 25.16 45.48 -16.55
CA LYS A 878 24.92 45.37 -17.99
C LYS A 878 24.12 44.10 -18.27
N LEU A 879 22.83 44.26 -18.56
CA LEU A 879 21.91 43.15 -18.80
C LEU A 879 21.66 42.95 -20.30
N ALA A 880 21.13 41.79 -20.67
CA ALA A 880 20.66 41.53 -22.03
C ALA A 880 19.46 42.42 -22.42
N THR A 881 18.61 42.76 -21.45
CA THR A 881 17.49 43.70 -21.56
C THR A 881 17.63 44.80 -20.50
N ALA A 882 17.49 46.07 -20.89
CA ALA A 882 17.67 47.19 -19.96
C ALA A 882 16.60 47.19 -18.85
N GLU A 883 15.44 46.61 -19.14
CA GLU A 883 14.28 46.45 -18.29
C GLU A 883 14.42 45.28 -17.29
N GLY A 884 15.50 44.48 -17.39
CA GLY A 884 15.66 43.26 -16.61
C GLY A 884 14.63 42.20 -16.99
N GLU A 885 14.17 41.41 -16.00
CA GLU A 885 13.17 40.35 -16.20
C GLU A 885 11.75 40.77 -15.77
N ARG A 886 11.47 42.08 -15.71
CA ARG A 886 10.19 42.62 -15.23
C ARG A 886 9.24 43.07 -16.34
N ASP A 887 9.59 42.85 -17.61
CA ASP A 887 8.82 43.33 -18.76
C ASP A 887 8.44 44.82 -18.64
N GLY A 888 9.37 45.66 -18.16
CA GLY A 888 9.14 47.10 -18.01
C GLY A 888 8.24 47.52 -16.83
N PHE A 889 7.96 46.63 -15.87
CA PHE A 889 7.03 46.87 -14.76
C PHE A 889 7.13 48.26 -14.10
N VAL A 890 5.99 48.94 -14.00
CA VAL A 890 5.84 50.25 -13.36
C VAL A 890 5.39 50.07 -11.92
N PHE A 891 6.34 50.23 -10.99
CA PHE A 891 6.07 50.16 -9.56
C PHE A 891 5.19 51.33 -9.09
N THR A 892 4.05 50.98 -8.51
CA THR A 892 3.13 51.92 -7.83
C THR A 892 2.87 51.40 -6.42
N PRO A 893 2.38 52.26 -5.48
CA PRO A 893 2.08 51.81 -4.13
C PRO A 893 1.05 50.67 -4.06
N ILE A 894 0.14 50.59 -5.04
CA ILE A 894 -0.84 49.50 -5.18
C ILE A 894 -0.60 48.83 -6.53
N ASN A 895 0.04 47.67 -6.50
CA ASN A 895 0.34 46.91 -7.70
C ASN A 895 -0.40 45.56 -7.74
N THR A 896 -0.58 45.04 -8.96
CA THR A 896 -1.42 43.87 -9.24
C THR A 896 -0.81 42.58 -8.71
N VAL A 897 0.51 42.42 -8.78
CA VAL A 897 1.22 41.19 -8.39
C VAL A 897 1.09 40.92 -6.89
N ILE A 898 1.39 41.93 -6.06
CA ILE A 898 1.30 41.81 -4.59
C ILE A 898 -0.15 41.54 -4.16
N ASN A 899 -1.12 42.21 -4.78
CA ASN A 899 -2.53 42.04 -4.40
C ASN A 899 -3.14 40.73 -4.92
N ALA A 900 -2.61 40.14 -5.98
CA ALA A 900 -2.97 38.80 -6.42
C ALA A 900 -2.47 37.72 -5.43
N LEU A 901 -1.23 37.84 -4.97
CA LEU A 901 -0.69 36.97 -3.90
C LEU A 901 -1.48 37.12 -2.60
N TYR A 902 -1.81 38.36 -2.22
CA TYR A 902 -2.61 38.63 -1.04
C TYR A 902 -4.01 38.00 -1.11
N PHE A 903 -4.67 38.09 -2.27
CA PHE A 903 -5.93 37.39 -2.50
C PHE A 903 -5.81 35.89 -2.21
N ARG A 904 -4.78 35.23 -2.75
CA ARG A 904 -4.56 33.79 -2.51
C ARG A 904 -4.28 33.46 -1.04
N ASN A 905 -3.55 34.34 -0.33
CA ASN A 905 -3.30 34.19 1.10
C ASN A 905 -4.59 34.24 1.92
N LEU A 906 -5.53 35.14 1.57
CA LEU A 906 -6.82 35.23 2.26
C LEU A 906 -7.67 33.97 2.06
N GLU A 907 -7.67 33.37 0.86
CA GLU A 907 -8.36 32.09 0.63
C GLU A 907 -7.81 30.98 1.55
N ILE A 908 -6.48 30.88 1.63
CA ILE A 908 -5.78 29.90 2.47
C ILE A 908 -6.08 30.13 3.96
N MET A 909 -6.01 31.38 4.44
CA MET A 909 -6.34 31.68 5.84
C MET A 909 -7.79 31.38 6.17
N GLY A 910 -8.71 31.57 5.21
CA GLY A 910 -10.11 31.16 5.36
C GLY A 910 -10.27 29.65 5.51
N GLU A 911 -9.47 28.87 4.79
CA GLU A 911 -9.43 27.42 4.91
C GLU A 911 -8.83 26.96 6.24
N PHE A 912 -7.69 27.52 6.65
CA PHE A 912 -7.08 27.23 7.95
C PHE A 912 -7.98 27.64 9.11
N ALA A 913 -8.68 28.77 9.00
CA ALA A 913 -9.67 29.17 9.99
C ALA A 913 -10.78 28.12 10.15
N ARG A 914 -11.30 27.55 9.04
CA ARG A 914 -12.28 26.45 9.09
C ARG A 914 -11.72 25.21 9.76
N LEU A 915 -10.49 24.83 9.39
CA LEU A 915 -9.78 23.67 9.95
C LEU A 915 -9.68 23.78 11.48
N LEU A 916 -9.32 24.97 11.98
CA LEU A 916 -9.19 25.26 13.41
C LEU A 916 -10.54 25.56 14.11
N ASN A 917 -11.68 25.31 13.43
CA ASN A 917 -13.03 25.62 13.91
C ASN A 917 -13.27 27.11 14.27
N ARG A 918 -12.49 28.03 13.68
CA ARG A 918 -12.63 29.50 13.80
C ARG A 918 -13.54 30.06 12.70
N ASN A 919 -14.80 29.63 12.71
CA ASN A 919 -15.75 29.89 11.63
C ASN A 919 -16.03 31.38 11.33
N ASP A 920 -15.95 32.25 12.33
CA ASP A 920 -16.16 33.69 12.12
C ASP A 920 -14.96 34.32 11.39
N GLU A 921 -13.73 34.00 11.79
CA GLU A 921 -12.52 34.41 11.06
C GLU A 921 -12.54 33.88 9.62
N ALA A 922 -12.99 32.64 9.40
CA ALA A 922 -13.11 32.06 8.06
C ALA A 922 -14.00 32.91 7.15
N ARG A 923 -15.16 33.36 7.65
CA ARG A 923 -16.07 34.24 6.89
C ARG A 923 -15.46 35.61 6.65
N GLU A 924 -14.73 36.15 7.62
CA GLU A 924 -14.02 37.42 7.45
C GLU A 924 -12.98 37.33 6.33
N TYR A 925 -12.17 36.28 6.30
CA TYR A 925 -11.22 36.03 5.22
C TYR A 925 -11.88 35.89 3.85
N GLU A 926 -13.00 35.16 3.75
CA GLU A 926 -13.78 35.05 2.52
C GLU A 926 -14.28 36.41 2.03
N LEU A 927 -14.84 37.23 2.94
CA LEU A 927 -15.31 38.57 2.61
C LEU A 927 -14.17 39.49 2.17
N MET A 928 -13.00 39.39 2.82
CA MET A 928 -11.80 40.12 2.41
C MET A 928 -11.32 39.66 1.03
N ALA A 929 -11.28 38.35 0.76
CA ALA A 929 -10.85 37.81 -0.53
C ALA A 929 -11.78 38.28 -1.67
N ILE A 930 -13.11 38.23 -1.46
CA ILE A 930 -14.10 38.75 -2.41
C ILE A 930 -13.87 40.25 -2.67
N LYS A 931 -13.63 41.03 -1.61
CA LYS A 931 -13.39 42.47 -1.70
C LYS A 931 -12.10 42.79 -2.47
N VAL A 932 -11.01 42.06 -2.20
CA VAL A 932 -9.73 42.20 -2.90
C VAL A 932 -9.89 41.83 -4.38
N LYS A 933 -10.47 40.67 -4.69
CA LYS A 933 -10.70 40.25 -6.08
C LYS A 933 -11.52 41.27 -6.86
N LYS A 934 -12.58 41.80 -6.25
CA LYS A 934 -13.38 42.89 -6.82
C LYS A 934 -12.54 44.15 -7.06
N ALA A 935 -11.79 44.61 -6.06
CA ALA A 935 -10.99 45.83 -6.17
C ALA A 935 -9.86 45.70 -7.22
N VAL A 936 -9.22 44.54 -7.31
CA VAL A 936 -8.22 44.24 -8.35
C VAL A 936 -8.87 44.31 -9.75
N ASN A 937 -10.03 43.68 -9.94
CA ASN A 937 -10.71 43.67 -11.23
C ASN A 937 -11.27 45.05 -11.63
N GLU A 938 -11.76 45.85 -10.67
CA GLU A 938 -12.34 47.17 -10.96
C GLU A 938 -11.28 48.26 -11.14
N LYS A 939 -10.15 48.19 -10.43
CA LYS A 939 -9.17 49.29 -10.38
C LYS A 939 -7.88 49.02 -11.15
N LEU A 940 -7.50 47.75 -11.28
CA LEU A 940 -6.21 47.36 -11.86
C LEU A 940 -6.36 46.73 -13.23
N MET A 941 -7.59 46.52 -13.73
CA MET A 941 -7.84 46.12 -15.11
C MET A 941 -8.10 47.34 -15.99
N ASP A 942 -7.50 47.36 -17.17
CA ASP A 942 -7.84 48.30 -18.24
C ASP A 942 -9.23 47.90 -18.78
N PRO A 943 -10.28 48.74 -18.60
CA PRO A 943 -11.64 48.39 -18.98
C PRO A 943 -11.86 48.32 -20.50
N GLU A 944 -10.97 48.93 -21.30
CA GLU A 944 -11.08 48.90 -22.76
C GLU A 944 -10.42 47.64 -23.34
N LYS A 945 -9.27 47.25 -22.76
CA LYS A 945 -8.47 46.12 -23.26
C LYS A 945 -8.78 44.79 -22.58
N GLY A 946 -9.37 44.82 -21.38
CA GLY A 946 -9.63 43.61 -20.60
C GLY A 946 -8.37 42.93 -20.07
N ILE A 947 -7.27 43.67 -19.90
CA ILE A 947 -5.99 43.19 -19.37
C ILE A 947 -5.58 43.99 -18.15
N TYR A 948 -4.74 43.43 -17.29
CA TYR A 948 -4.30 44.10 -16.07
C TYR A 948 -3.16 45.08 -16.32
N LEU A 949 -3.24 46.23 -15.67
CA LEU A 949 -2.17 47.21 -15.51
C LEU A 949 -1.22 46.74 -14.40
N ASP A 950 0.02 47.23 -14.40
CA ASP A 950 1.01 46.91 -13.36
C ASP A 950 0.54 47.33 -11.96
N GLY A 951 -0.19 48.43 -11.90
CA GLY A 951 -0.82 48.93 -10.68
C GLY A 951 -1.65 50.17 -10.90
N GLU A 952 -2.19 50.72 -9.82
CA GLU A 952 -3.13 51.86 -9.84
C GLU A 952 -2.44 53.08 -10.47
N GLY A 953 -2.88 53.46 -11.68
CA GLY A 953 -2.34 54.60 -12.43
C GLY A 953 -1.04 54.35 -13.23
N ALA A 954 -0.59 53.10 -13.34
CA ALA A 954 0.68 52.75 -14.01
C ALA A 954 0.71 53.04 -15.52
N GLY A 955 -0.43 52.95 -16.21
CA GLY A 955 -0.55 53.12 -17.67
C GLY A 955 0.17 52.04 -18.51
N HIS A 956 0.90 51.12 -17.88
CA HIS A 956 1.60 50.00 -18.48
C HIS A 956 0.99 48.67 -18.01
N SER A 957 1.06 47.65 -18.88
CA SER A 957 0.68 46.27 -18.60
C SER A 957 1.86 45.36 -18.90
N SER A 958 2.34 44.66 -17.88
CA SER A 958 3.39 43.65 -17.99
C SER A 958 2.82 42.23 -18.05
N LEU A 959 3.66 41.29 -18.49
CA LEU A 959 3.42 39.86 -18.34
C LEU A 959 3.02 39.49 -16.89
N HIS A 960 3.75 39.98 -15.89
CA HIS A 960 3.54 39.67 -14.47
C HIS A 960 2.17 40.10 -13.96
N ALA A 961 1.74 41.31 -14.33
CA ALA A 961 0.43 41.84 -13.93
C ALA A 961 -0.74 40.99 -14.47
N ASN A 962 -0.51 40.24 -15.55
CA ASN A 962 -1.52 39.42 -16.22
C ASN A 962 -1.42 37.94 -15.87
N MET A 963 -0.21 37.40 -15.70
CA MET A 963 0.00 36.00 -15.34
C MET A 963 -0.42 35.70 -13.89
N MET A 964 -0.23 36.64 -12.95
CA MET A 964 -0.52 36.40 -11.53
C MET A 964 -2.04 36.28 -11.26
N PRO A 965 -2.91 37.21 -11.72
CA PRO A 965 -4.36 37.03 -11.64
C PRO A 965 -4.85 35.76 -12.35
N LEU A 966 -4.20 35.36 -13.46
CA LEU A 966 -4.53 34.13 -14.18
C LEU A 966 -4.16 32.88 -13.36
N ALA A 967 -2.98 32.85 -12.75
CA ALA A 967 -2.51 31.74 -11.90
C ALA A 967 -3.40 31.51 -10.68
N PHE A 968 -4.00 32.57 -10.13
CA PHE A 968 -4.90 32.50 -8.97
C PHE A 968 -6.40 32.58 -9.34
N ASN A 969 -6.77 32.36 -10.61
CA ASN A 969 -8.16 32.31 -11.07
C ASN A 969 -8.99 33.58 -10.70
N MET A 970 -8.36 34.75 -10.77
CA MET A 970 -8.97 36.04 -10.48
C MET A 970 -9.64 36.70 -11.69
N VAL A 971 -9.18 36.34 -12.89
CA VAL A 971 -9.64 36.90 -14.17
C VAL A 971 -11.13 36.59 -14.38
N PRO A 972 -11.98 37.60 -14.66
CA PRO A 972 -13.36 37.37 -15.09
C PRO A 972 -13.42 36.49 -16.34
N GLY A 973 -14.42 35.61 -16.44
CA GLY A 973 -14.49 34.61 -17.50
C GLY A 973 -14.50 35.22 -18.90
N GLU A 974 -15.12 36.39 -19.06
CA GLU A 974 -15.18 37.17 -20.30
C GLU A 974 -13.84 37.80 -20.72
N ASN A 975 -12.86 37.88 -19.81
CA ASN A 975 -11.56 38.50 -20.05
C ASN A 975 -10.40 37.50 -20.18
N VAL A 976 -10.64 36.20 -19.94
CA VAL A 976 -9.59 35.17 -19.97
C VAL A 976 -8.85 35.17 -21.31
N ASP A 977 -9.57 35.17 -22.43
CA ASP A 977 -8.98 35.14 -23.77
C ASP A 977 -8.08 36.35 -24.03
N ALA A 978 -8.53 37.56 -23.65
CA ALA A 978 -7.75 38.79 -23.82
C ALA A 978 -6.45 38.78 -22.99
N VAL A 979 -6.52 38.29 -21.75
CA VAL A 979 -5.35 38.14 -20.87
C VAL A 979 -4.39 37.09 -21.44
N VAL A 980 -4.90 35.96 -21.92
CA VAL A 980 -4.09 34.89 -22.53
C VAL A 980 -3.41 35.37 -23.81
N ASP A 981 -4.12 36.05 -24.70
CA ASP A 981 -3.54 36.59 -25.94
C ASP A 981 -2.45 37.61 -25.64
N PHE A 982 -2.67 38.46 -24.63
CA PHE A 982 -1.64 39.37 -24.15
C PHE A 982 -0.42 38.63 -23.60
N ILE A 983 -0.60 37.60 -22.76
CA ILE A 983 0.49 36.75 -22.25
C ILE A 983 1.28 36.13 -23.41
N LYS A 984 0.59 35.52 -24.39
CA LYS A 984 1.22 34.91 -25.57
C LYS A 984 2.05 35.92 -26.38
N SER A 985 1.59 37.17 -26.46
CA SER A 985 2.31 38.24 -27.16
C SER A 985 3.65 38.62 -26.51
N ARG A 986 3.84 38.28 -25.22
CA ARG A 986 5.05 38.60 -24.45
C ARG A 986 6.09 37.47 -24.44
N GLY A 987 5.68 36.22 -24.65
CA GLY A 987 6.61 35.09 -24.55
C GLY A 987 7.13 34.88 -23.12
N MET A 988 8.35 34.36 -23.00
CA MET A 988 9.08 34.22 -21.72
C MET A 988 9.71 35.56 -21.30
N ALA A 989 8.89 36.59 -21.09
CA ALA A 989 9.32 37.91 -20.61
C ALA A 989 9.40 38.00 -19.08
N CYS A 990 9.72 36.89 -18.43
CA CYS A 990 9.90 36.77 -16.99
C CYS A 990 11.13 35.90 -16.69
N SER A 991 11.60 35.95 -15.46
CA SER A 991 12.69 35.10 -14.99
C SER A 991 12.25 33.65 -14.79
N VAL A 992 13.20 32.82 -14.37
CA VAL A 992 12.94 31.46 -13.90
C VAL A 992 11.98 31.43 -12.69
N TYR A 993 12.01 32.45 -11.82
CA TYR A 993 11.04 32.61 -10.71
C TYR A 993 9.63 32.90 -11.24
N GLY A 994 9.48 33.93 -12.10
CA GLY A 994 8.19 34.30 -12.68
C GLY A 994 7.56 33.18 -13.52
N SER A 995 8.39 32.29 -14.07
CA SER A 995 7.93 31.17 -14.91
C SER A 995 7.00 30.20 -14.18
N GLN A 996 7.09 30.05 -12.85
CA GLN A 996 6.18 29.22 -12.06
C GLN A 996 4.73 29.66 -12.27
N TYR A 997 4.47 30.95 -12.08
CA TYR A 997 3.13 31.52 -12.17
C TYR A 997 2.64 31.66 -13.60
N LEU A 998 3.55 31.89 -14.56
CA LEU A 998 3.21 31.83 -15.98
C LEU A 998 2.69 30.44 -16.35
N MET A 999 3.39 29.38 -15.96
CA MET A 999 2.97 28.01 -16.24
C MET A 999 1.65 27.68 -15.53
N ASP A 1000 1.51 28.01 -14.24
CA ASP A 1000 0.27 27.78 -13.50
C ASP A 1000 -0.94 28.48 -14.16
N GLY A 1001 -0.77 29.75 -14.58
CA GLY A 1001 -1.81 30.51 -15.27
C GLY A 1001 -2.21 29.92 -16.64
N LEU A 1002 -1.23 29.56 -17.48
CA LEU A 1002 -1.51 28.96 -18.79
C LEU A 1002 -2.25 27.63 -18.67
N TYR A 1003 -1.85 26.75 -17.75
CA TYR A 1003 -2.56 25.48 -17.54
C TYR A 1003 -3.93 25.64 -16.88
N ASN A 1004 -4.13 26.66 -16.05
CA ASN A 1004 -5.47 26.99 -15.54
C ASN A 1004 -6.40 27.47 -16.68
N ALA A 1005 -5.86 28.23 -17.63
CA ALA A 1005 -6.58 28.71 -18.82
C ALA A 1005 -6.77 27.66 -19.93
N GLY A 1006 -6.16 26.48 -19.81
CA GLY A 1006 -6.25 25.42 -20.81
C GLY A 1006 -5.32 25.58 -22.01
N GLU A 1007 -4.25 26.37 -21.87
CA GLU A 1007 -3.27 26.72 -22.91
C GLU A 1007 -2.06 25.77 -22.92
N ALA A 1008 -2.35 24.46 -22.94
CA ALA A 1008 -1.36 23.40 -22.78
C ALA A 1008 -0.29 23.37 -23.89
N ASP A 1009 -0.68 23.60 -25.15
CA ASP A 1009 0.25 23.58 -26.30
C ASP A 1009 1.30 24.69 -26.17
N TYR A 1010 0.87 25.89 -25.78
CA TYR A 1010 1.78 27.03 -25.60
C TYR A 1010 2.67 26.86 -24.37
N ALA A 1011 2.12 26.36 -23.26
CA ALA A 1011 2.93 26.02 -22.09
C ALA A 1011 3.99 24.96 -22.42
N LEU A 1012 3.64 23.94 -23.20
CA LEU A 1012 4.58 22.93 -23.68
C LEU A 1012 5.66 23.53 -24.58
N GLU A 1013 5.29 24.39 -25.53
CA GLU A 1013 6.24 25.12 -26.39
C GLU A 1013 7.27 25.91 -25.56
N LEU A 1014 6.83 26.59 -24.50
CA LEU A 1014 7.72 27.33 -23.61
C LEU A 1014 8.65 26.41 -22.80
N MET A 1015 8.16 25.27 -22.32
CA MET A 1015 8.98 24.28 -21.59
C MET A 1015 10.00 23.58 -22.48
N THR A 1016 9.71 23.40 -23.76
CA THR A 1016 10.58 22.71 -24.74
C THR A 1016 11.35 23.67 -25.65
N ALA A 1017 11.26 24.96 -25.40
CA ALA A 1017 12.02 25.98 -26.11
C ALA A 1017 13.53 25.69 -26.03
N THR A 1018 14.25 26.01 -27.11
CA THR A 1018 15.72 25.81 -27.21
C THR A 1018 16.48 27.12 -27.41
N HIS A 1019 15.82 28.27 -27.25
CA HIS A 1019 16.47 29.58 -27.24
C HIS A 1019 17.10 29.88 -25.87
N ASP A 1020 17.83 30.98 -25.76
CA ASP A 1020 18.56 31.37 -24.55
C ASP A 1020 17.72 31.54 -23.28
N ARG A 1021 16.46 31.97 -23.38
CA ARG A 1021 15.47 31.95 -22.28
C ARG A 1021 14.74 30.62 -22.15
N SER A 1022 15.48 29.54 -21.93
CA SER A 1022 14.88 28.20 -21.77
C SER A 1022 15.66 27.34 -20.80
N TRP A 1023 15.00 26.31 -20.26
CA TRP A 1023 15.65 25.27 -19.47
C TRP A 1023 16.62 24.43 -20.29
N TRP A 1024 16.32 24.21 -21.58
CA TRP A 1024 17.24 23.50 -22.46
C TRP A 1024 18.56 24.27 -22.63
N ASN A 1025 18.54 25.61 -22.66
CA ASN A 1025 19.77 26.41 -22.70
C ASN A 1025 20.68 26.10 -21.51
N MET A 1026 20.13 25.91 -20.30
CA MET A 1026 20.92 25.55 -19.11
C MET A 1026 21.71 24.23 -19.33
N ILE A 1027 21.07 23.27 -19.97
CA ILE A 1027 21.69 21.98 -20.34
C ILE A 1027 22.73 22.19 -21.45
N ALA A 1028 22.38 22.97 -22.47
CA ALA A 1028 23.23 23.22 -23.63
C ALA A 1028 24.55 23.94 -23.26
N ILE A 1029 24.51 24.85 -22.29
CA ILE A 1029 25.71 25.51 -21.76
C ILE A 1029 26.52 24.63 -20.79
N GLY A 1030 26.04 23.41 -20.50
CA GLY A 1030 26.75 22.38 -19.77
C GLY A 1030 26.36 22.21 -18.29
N SER A 1031 25.37 22.96 -17.80
CA SER A 1031 24.90 22.80 -16.44
C SER A 1031 24.14 21.49 -16.24
N THR A 1032 24.18 20.98 -15.02
CA THR A 1032 23.46 19.77 -14.59
C THR A 1032 22.60 20.00 -13.36
N VAL A 1033 22.58 21.24 -12.86
CA VAL A 1033 21.66 21.78 -11.86
C VAL A 1033 21.05 23.04 -12.47
N THR A 1034 19.81 23.37 -12.11
CA THR A 1034 19.16 24.58 -12.61
C THR A 1034 19.91 25.84 -12.18
N LEU A 1035 19.75 26.92 -12.95
CA LEU A 1035 20.46 28.17 -12.76
C LEU A 1035 19.62 29.20 -11.99
N GLU A 1036 20.28 30.20 -11.41
CA GLU A 1036 19.58 31.33 -10.79
C GLU A 1036 18.90 32.25 -11.82
N ALA A 1037 19.43 32.35 -13.03
CA ALA A 1037 18.82 33.07 -14.14
C ALA A 1037 18.96 32.26 -15.43
N TRP A 1038 18.20 32.61 -16.48
CA TRP A 1038 18.22 31.91 -17.77
C TRP A 1038 19.61 31.70 -18.37
N ASP A 1039 20.51 32.68 -18.17
CA ASP A 1039 21.89 32.68 -18.62
C ASP A 1039 22.67 33.81 -17.90
N MET A 1040 24.00 33.70 -17.86
CA MET A 1040 24.89 34.74 -17.32
C MET A 1040 24.72 36.11 -17.97
N LYS A 1041 24.24 36.19 -19.22
CA LYS A 1041 23.95 37.48 -19.88
C LYS A 1041 22.71 38.20 -19.33
N TYR A 1042 21.77 37.46 -18.73
CA TYR A 1042 20.61 38.06 -18.06
C TYR A 1042 20.93 38.44 -16.63
N LYS A 1043 21.90 37.75 -16.00
CA LYS A 1043 22.38 38.09 -14.66
C LYS A 1043 23.89 37.80 -14.54
N PRO A 1044 24.76 38.83 -14.64
CA PRO A 1044 26.21 38.62 -14.75
C PRO A 1044 26.87 38.09 -13.47
N ASN A 1045 26.18 38.15 -12.34
CA ASN A 1045 26.61 37.58 -11.06
C ASN A 1045 25.77 36.33 -10.67
N SER A 1046 25.19 35.62 -11.64
CA SER A 1046 24.44 34.37 -11.38
C SER A 1046 25.36 33.27 -10.84
N ASP A 1047 24.78 32.30 -10.13
CA ASP A 1047 25.37 30.98 -9.89
C ASP A 1047 24.73 29.91 -10.81
N TRP A 1048 25.28 28.69 -10.76
CA TRP A 1048 24.91 27.54 -11.61
C TRP A 1048 24.22 26.39 -10.85
N ASN A 1049 23.82 26.63 -9.60
CA ASN A 1049 23.37 25.59 -8.68
C ASN A 1049 22.16 26.04 -7.85
N HIS A 1050 21.15 26.58 -8.53
CA HIS A 1050 20.01 27.25 -7.91
C HIS A 1050 18.68 26.54 -8.15
N ALA A 1051 17.96 26.23 -7.09
CA ALA A 1051 16.84 25.30 -7.16
C ALA A 1051 15.54 25.89 -7.73
N TRP A 1052 15.34 27.21 -7.58
CA TRP A 1052 14.13 27.89 -8.08
C TRP A 1052 13.94 27.82 -9.60
N GLY A 1053 14.96 27.38 -10.34
CA GLY A 1053 14.90 27.21 -11.78
C GLY A 1053 14.22 25.90 -12.18
N ALA A 1054 13.93 25.02 -11.22
CA ALA A 1054 13.37 23.68 -11.43
C ALA A 1054 11.85 23.65 -11.60
N VAL A 1055 11.23 24.73 -12.08
CA VAL A 1055 9.78 24.88 -12.29
C VAL A 1055 9.17 23.71 -13.10
N PRO A 1056 9.73 23.26 -14.24
CA PRO A 1056 9.18 22.12 -14.99
C PRO A 1056 9.06 20.83 -14.18
N GLY A 1057 9.89 20.66 -13.13
CA GLY A 1057 9.83 19.50 -12.24
C GLY A 1057 8.45 19.32 -11.60
N ASN A 1058 7.82 20.41 -11.13
CA ASN A 1058 6.48 20.36 -10.56
C ASN A 1058 5.37 20.53 -11.61
N ILE A 1059 5.57 21.37 -12.62
CA ILE A 1059 4.56 21.66 -13.64
C ILE A 1059 4.17 20.41 -14.44
N VAL A 1060 5.15 19.56 -14.77
CA VAL A 1060 4.90 18.29 -15.48
C VAL A 1060 3.93 17.39 -14.69
N ALA A 1061 4.08 17.30 -13.37
CA ALA A 1061 3.19 16.50 -12.51
C ALA A 1061 1.87 17.22 -12.21
N ARG A 1062 1.92 18.42 -11.62
CA ARG A 1062 0.77 19.15 -11.07
C ARG A 1062 -0.14 19.77 -12.13
N LYS A 1063 0.38 20.11 -13.31
CA LYS A 1063 -0.37 20.92 -14.30
C LYS A 1063 -0.50 20.24 -15.67
N MET A 1064 0.58 19.70 -16.21
CA MET A 1064 0.56 18.98 -17.50
C MET A 1064 -0.14 17.62 -17.36
N TRP A 1065 0.29 16.77 -16.42
CA TRP A 1065 -0.46 15.57 -16.07
C TRP A 1065 -1.66 15.85 -15.17
N GLY A 1066 -1.59 16.96 -14.42
CA GLY A 1066 -2.67 17.42 -13.57
C GLY A 1066 -2.88 16.56 -12.33
N ILE A 1067 -1.88 15.79 -11.89
CA ILE A 1067 -1.96 14.86 -10.76
C ILE A 1067 -1.62 15.64 -9.48
N GLN A 1068 -2.62 15.93 -8.65
CA GLN A 1068 -2.46 16.74 -7.45
C GLN A 1068 -3.44 16.30 -6.34
N PRO A 1069 -3.14 16.55 -5.05
CA PRO A 1069 -4.08 16.27 -3.97
C PRO A 1069 -5.35 17.10 -4.13
N LYS A 1070 -6.51 16.45 -4.06
CA LYS A 1070 -7.83 17.10 -3.96
C LYS A 1070 -8.31 17.17 -2.51
N SER A 1071 -7.93 16.18 -1.70
CA SER A 1071 -8.06 16.22 -0.25
C SER A 1071 -6.68 16.26 0.41
N PRO A 1072 -6.59 16.81 1.64
CA PRO A 1072 -5.39 16.71 2.47
C PRO A 1072 -4.93 15.26 2.62
N GLY A 1073 -3.62 15.04 2.67
CA GLY A 1073 -3.01 13.70 2.79
C GLY A 1073 -3.16 12.82 1.55
N ALA A 1074 -3.59 13.37 0.41
CA ALA A 1074 -3.62 12.69 -0.88
C ALA A 1074 -4.44 11.37 -0.92
N ALA A 1075 -5.47 11.24 -0.09
CA ALA A 1075 -6.42 10.12 -0.15
C ALA A 1075 -7.39 10.23 -1.35
N LEU A 1076 -7.74 11.46 -1.74
CA LEU A 1076 -8.44 11.78 -2.98
C LEU A 1076 -7.57 12.70 -3.83
N LEU A 1077 -7.32 12.30 -5.07
CA LEU A 1077 -6.57 13.07 -6.05
C LEU A 1077 -7.49 13.73 -7.07
N GLU A 1078 -7.06 14.85 -7.61
CA GLU A 1078 -7.55 15.36 -8.89
C GLU A 1078 -6.53 14.99 -9.97
N ILE A 1079 -7.01 14.54 -11.12
CA ILE A 1079 -6.19 14.24 -12.29
C ILE A 1079 -6.78 14.98 -13.49
N LYS A 1080 -6.07 16.00 -13.99
CA LYS A 1080 -6.50 16.81 -15.15
C LYS A 1080 -5.42 16.84 -16.24
N PRO A 1081 -5.32 15.79 -17.09
CA PRO A 1081 -4.29 15.73 -18.13
C PRO A 1081 -4.49 16.79 -19.21
N GLN A 1082 -3.44 17.56 -19.46
CA GLN A 1082 -3.31 18.66 -20.41
C GLN A 1082 -2.01 18.50 -21.20
N LEU A 1083 -1.95 17.45 -22.04
CA LEU A 1083 -0.70 16.93 -22.61
C LEU A 1083 -0.21 17.64 -23.89
N GLY A 1084 -0.90 18.71 -24.31
CA GLY A 1084 -0.59 19.47 -25.52
C GLY A 1084 -0.41 18.60 -26.76
N SER A 1085 0.68 18.83 -27.48
CA SER A 1085 1.01 18.12 -28.73
C SER A 1085 1.70 16.76 -28.55
N LEU A 1086 1.91 16.29 -27.32
CA LEU A 1086 2.57 15.00 -27.05
C LEU A 1086 1.77 13.83 -27.65
N THR A 1087 2.48 12.85 -28.20
CA THR A 1087 1.86 11.62 -28.76
C THR A 1087 1.96 10.45 -27.81
N GLU A 1088 2.98 10.44 -26.94
CA GLU A 1088 3.15 9.47 -25.87
C GLU A 1088 3.84 10.13 -24.67
N THR A 1089 3.45 9.73 -23.46
CA THR A 1089 4.14 10.11 -22.22
C THR A 1089 3.78 9.16 -21.09
N GLU A 1090 4.72 8.97 -20.17
CA GLU A 1090 4.57 8.19 -18.94
C GLU A 1090 5.14 8.98 -17.77
N ILE A 1091 4.51 8.90 -16.60
CA ILE A 1091 4.95 9.55 -15.37
C ILE A 1091 4.69 8.65 -14.17
N THR A 1092 5.54 8.76 -13.15
CA THR A 1092 5.25 8.28 -11.80
C THR A 1092 5.44 9.44 -10.83
N VAL A 1093 4.38 9.76 -10.07
CA VAL A 1093 4.34 10.85 -9.10
C VAL A 1093 4.22 10.25 -7.68
N PRO A 1094 5.09 10.64 -6.74
CA PRO A 1094 5.05 10.14 -5.38
C PRO A 1094 4.11 10.94 -4.48
N PHE A 1095 3.42 10.24 -3.59
CA PHE A 1095 2.64 10.81 -2.49
C PHE A 1095 2.92 10.04 -1.19
N ILE A 1096 2.53 10.63 -0.05
CA ILE A 1096 2.59 9.96 1.26
C ILE A 1096 1.80 8.64 1.25
N THR A 1097 0.72 8.55 0.48
CA THR A 1097 -0.16 7.37 0.33
C THR A 1097 0.36 6.31 -0.65
N GLY A 1098 1.35 6.63 -1.48
CA GLY A 1098 1.90 5.72 -2.48
C GLY A 1098 2.24 6.40 -3.80
N LYS A 1099 2.73 5.62 -4.77
CA LYS A 1099 3.07 6.11 -6.11
C LYS A 1099 1.83 6.07 -6.99
N VAL A 1100 1.62 7.12 -7.77
CA VAL A 1100 0.65 7.15 -8.86
C VAL A 1100 1.40 7.08 -10.17
N SER A 1101 1.18 6.03 -10.96
CA SER A 1101 1.75 5.89 -12.29
C SER A 1101 0.69 6.19 -13.34
N ALA A 1102 1.06 6.94 -14.38
CA ALA A 1102 0.18 7.26 -15.49
C ALA A 1102 0.90 7.11 -16.83
N SER A 1103 0.20 6.61 -17.85
CA SER A 1103 0.68 6.58 -19.23
C SER A 1103 -0.39 7.03 -20.20
N TYR A 1104 0.04 7.65 -21.29
CA TYR A 1104 -0.81 8.16 -22.34
C TYR A 1104 -0.23 7.80 -23.70
N ARG A 1105 -1.11 7.44 -24.62
CA ARG A 1105 -0.78 7.23 -26.03
C ARG A 1105 -1.90 7.73 -26.93
N LYS A 1106 -1.55 8.61 -27.86
CA LYS A 1106 -2.38 8.95 -29.03
C LYS A 1106 -2.27 7.84 -30.07
N VAL A 1107 -3.16 6.86 -30.00
CA VAL A 1107 -3.15 5.69 -30.89
C VAL A 1107 -3.38 6.12 -32.34
N ASN A 1108 -4.33 7.02 -32.56
CA ASN A 1108 -4.57 7.71 -33.83
C ASN A 1108 -5.42 8.97 -33.58
N ASN A 1109 -5.83 9.69 -34.64
CA ASN A 1109 -6.63 10.92 -34.51
C ASN A 1109 -8.02 10.72 -33.88
N ARG A 1110 -8.51 9.49 -33.78
CA ARG A 1110 -9.82 9.15 -33.21
C ARG A 1110 -9.74 8.40 -31.90
N LEU A 1111 -8.55 7.94 -31.48
CA LEU A 1111 -8.40 7.13 -30.27
C LEU A 1111 -7.20 7.58 -29.45
N GLN A 1112 -7.49 7.95 -28.21
CA GLN A 1112 -6.52 8.25 -27.17
C GLN A 1112 -6.70 7.24 -26.03
N ARG A 1113 -5.58 6.72 -25.51
CA ARG A 1113 -5.58 5.78 -24.39
C ARG A 1113 -4.80 6.38 -23.23
N TYR A 1114 -5.39 6.34 -22.05
CA TYR A 1114 -4.74 6.65 -20.79
C TYR A 1114 -4.76 5.41 -19.90
N VAL A 1115 -3.72 5.20 -19.12
CA VAL A 1115 -3.69 4.20 -18.05
C VAL A 1115 -3.26 4.91 -16.79
N PHE A 1116 -4.02 4.75 -15.72
CA PHE A 1116 -3.69 5.25 -14.40
C PHE A 1116 -3.63 4.09 -13.43
N GLU A 1117 -2.54 3.99 -12.68
CA GLU A 1117 -2.37 3.02 -11.61
C GLU A 1117 -2.31 3.78 -10.29
N LEU A 1118 -3.37 3.64 -9.50
CA LEU A 1118 -3.50 4.29 -8.19
C LEU A 1118 -3.07 3.32 -7.09
N PRO A 1119 -2.39 3.79 -6.05
CA PRO A 1119 -2.07 2.94 -4.91
C PRO A 1119 -3.35 2.57 -4.14
N ALA A 1120 -3.24 1.54 -3.30
CA ALA A 1120 -4.31 1.18 -2.38
C ALA A 1120 -4.70 2.38 -1.50
N ASN A 1121 -5.97 2.43 -1.10
CA ASN A 1121 -6.57 3.48 -0.28
C ASN A 1121 -6.65 4.88 -0.93
N VAL A 1122 -6.33 5.00 -2.23
CA VAL A 1122 -6.42 6.26 -2.99
C VAL A 1122 -7.46 6.18 -4.08
N SER A 1123 -8.33 7.19 -4.14
CA SER A 1123 -9.22 7.43 -5.28
C SER A 1123 -8.78 8.67 -6.06
N ALA A 1124 -9.22 8.80 -7.31
CA ALA A 1124 -9.00 10.02 -8.07
C ALA A 1124 -10.25 10.47 -8.84
N GLU A 1125 -10.36 11.77 -9.05
CA GLU A 1125 -11.29 12.37 -10.01
C GLU A 1125 -10.55 12.79 -11.27
N LEU A 1126 -10.80 12.06 -12.36
CA LEU A 1126 -10.23 12.34 -13.67
C LEU A 1126 -11.10 13.33 -14.44
N ILE A 1127 -10.51 14.46 -14.83
CA ILE A 1127 -11.13 15.50 -15.65
C ILE A 1127 -10.45 15.49 -17.02
N LEU A 1128 -11.19 15.09 -18.05
CA LEU A 1128 -10.73 15.09 -19.44
C LEU A 1128 -11.46 16.17 -20.26
N LYS A 1129 -10.76 16.74 -21.24
CA LYS A 1129 -11.38 17.58 -22.27
C LYS A 1129 -11.87 16.70 -23.42
N TYR A 1130 -13.15 16.78 -23.75
CA TYR A 1130 -13.80 16.02 -24.82
C TYR A 1130 -14.99 16.81 -25.38
N ASN A 1131 -15.41 16.48 -26.60
CA ASN A 1131 -16.60 17.04 -27.25
C ASN A 1131 -17.87 16.30 -26.83
N ALA A 1132 -19.04 16.94 -27.00
CA ALA A 1132 -20.33 16.35 -26.63
C ALA A 1132 -20.63 15.00 -27.32
N ASN A 1133 -20.07 14.77 -28.51
CA ASN A 1133 -20.26 13.54 -29.27
C ASN A 1133 -19.21 12.46 -28.96
N ASP A 1134 -18.15 12.76 -28.22
CA ASP A 1134 -17.08 11.80 -27.94
C ASP A 1134 -17.55 10.68 -27.00
N ALA A 1135 -16.96 9.50 -27.14
CA ALA A 1135 -17.25 8.36 -26.28
C ALA A 1135 -16.06 8.06 -25.37
N ILE A 1136 -16.33 7.87 -24.07
CA ILE A 1136 -15.32 7.50 -23.08
C ILE A 1136 -15.69 6.16 -22.45
N SER A 1137 -14.71 5.27 -22.34
CA SER A 1137 -14.82 4.04 -21.55
C SER A 1137 -13.73 3.95 -20.49
N LEU A 1138 -14.09 3.40 -19.33
CA LEU A 1138 -13.21 3.02 -18.23
C LEU A 1138 -13.23 1.49 -18.13
N ASN A 1139 -12.07 0.84 -18.22
CA ASN A 1139 -11.90 -0.61 -18.15
C ASN A 1139 -12.87 -1.35 -19.10
N GLY A 1140 -13.00 -0.84 -20.34
CA GLY A 1140 -13.88 -1.39 -21.38
C GLY A 1140 -15.38 -1.08 -21.22
N LYS A 1141 -15.79 -0.37 -20.17
CA LYS A 1141 -17.20 0.01 -19.92
C LYS A 1141 -17.43 1.48 -20.20
N LYS A 1142 -18.47 1.81 -20.97
CA LYS A 1142 -18.84 3.21 -21.27
C LYS A 1142 -19.17 3.98 -19.99
N VAL A 1143 -18.62 5.19 -19.84
CA VAL A 1143 -18.80 6.04 -18.65
C VAL A 1143 -19.84 7.14 -18.94
N ASN A 1144 -20.61 7.52 -17.93
CA ASN A 1144 -21.48 8.68 -17.98
C ASN A 1144 -20.68 9.96 -17.70
N THR A 1145 -20.56 10.82 -18.69
CA THR A 1145 -19.75 12.05 -18.65
C THR A 1145 -20.49 13.27 -18.08
N ARG A 1146 -21.77 13.16 -17.71
CA ARG A 1146 -22.58 14.29 -17.23
C ARG A 1146 -22.08 14.95 -15.95
N PHE A 1147 -21.30 14.25 -15.14
CA PHE A 1147 -20.79 14.76 -13.85
C PHE A 1147 -19.51 15.59 -13.98
N GLY A 1148 -18.94 15.72 -15.20
CA GLY A 1148 -17.73 16.51 -15.45
C GLY A 1148 -16.41 15.82 -15.05
N SER A 1149 -16.45 14.80 -14.19
CA SER A 1149 -15.30 13.97 -13.83
C SER A 1149 -15.62 12.46 -13.88
N ILE A 1150 -14.57 11.65 -13.95
CA ILE A 1150 -14.62 10.18 -13.94
C ILE A 1150 -13.92 9.71 -12.67
N ARG A 1151 -14.62 8.98 -11.81
CA ARG A 1151 -14.03 8.42 -10.59
C ARG A 1151 -13.15 7.21 -10.94
N LEU A 1152 -11.88 7.30 -10.56
CA LEU A 1152 -10.92 6.20 -10.61
C LEU A 1152 -10.81 5.56 -9.23
N SER A 1153 -10.64 4.24 -9.21
CA SER A 1153 -10.49 3.44 -7.99
C SER A 1153 -9.04 2.97 -7.83
N PRO A 1154 -8.62 2.48 -6.65
CA PRO A 1154 -7.34 1.81 -6.47
C PRO A 1154 -7.02 0.78 -7.56
N GLY A 1155 -5.74 0.62 -7.87
CA GLY A 1155 -5.26 -0.25 -8.93
C GLY A 1155 -5.34 0.36 -10.33
N LYS A 1156 -5.40 -0.51 -11.34
CA LYS A 1156 -5.28 -0.13 -12.75
C LYS A 1156 -6.61 0.35 -13.35
N ASN A 1157 -6.58 1.53 -13.96
CA ASN A 1157 -7.70 2.18 -14.63
C ASN A 1157 -7.30 2.51 -16.07
N GLU A 1158 -7.88 1.82 -17.04
CA GLU A 1158 -7.68 2.06 -18.47
C GLU A 1158 -8.82 2.92 -19.03
N ILE A 1159 -8.46 4.09 -19.57
CA ILE A 1159 -9.40 5.01 -20.20
C ILE A 1159 -9.16 5.02 -21.71
N GLU A 1160 -10.24 4.86 -22.48
CA GLU A 1160 -10.22 5.09 -23.92
C GLU A 1160 -11.15 6.26 -24.25
N LEU A 1161 -10.59 7.30 -24.87
CA LEU A 1161 -11.33 8.44 -25.42
C LEU A 1161 -11.39 8.27 -26.94
N GLN A 1162 -12.60 8.02 -27.43
CA GLN A 1162 -12.91 7.95 -28.85
C GLN A 1162 -13.47 9.30 -29.32
N VAL A 1163 -12.67 10.00 -30.13
CA VAL A 1163 -13.03 11.30 -30.70
C VAL A 1163 -13.92 11.08 -31.91
N ASN A 1164 -15.17 11.53 -31.81
CA ASN A 1164 -16.16 11.39 -32.88
C ASN A 1164 -16.13 12.63 -33.76
N SER A 1165 -15.73 12.44 -35.02
CA SER A 1165 -15.61 13.51 -36.01
C SER A 1165 -16.89 13.73 -36.84
N PHE A 1166 -18.06 13.35 -36.32
CA PHE A 1166 -19.36 13.49 -37.00
C PHE A 1166 -20.13 14.70 -36.50
#